data_AF-A0A2H3G3R2-F1
#
_entry.id   AF-A0A2H3G3R2-F1
#
_cell.length_a   1.000
_cell.length_b   1.000
_cell.length_c   1.000
_cell.angle_alpha   90.00
_cell.angle_beta   90.00
_cell.angle_gamma   90.00
#
_symmetry.space_group_name_H-M   'P 1'
#
loop_
_entity.id
_entity.type
_entity.pdbx_description
1 polymer ?
#
loop_
_entity_poly.entity_id
_entity_poly.type
_entity_poly.pdbx_seq_one_letter_code
_entity_poly.pdbx_strand_id
1 'polypeptide(L)'
;MEPINSFSDDALALLFGLGVSATVHQDWLKAASTFNKLRRDLEINAVKLQTLQLHAFHKSTKKALFRTSMEKAANGGIEGRVLLPLVKDDTIAPKQSLERLILVCFTLQRSQYMAIINDGLESVFTRLMQGIGINISMGQVIRDVLSDIIRDVWADKDNNRPILDVLEDNERGQGSYGQIPKPPPVFTKCFAYELASAEALEIPLGDSVLLPYIQQSSRWLRERNGDASYSPRLTTCLSAFAPINMAEDIELRIKIPWVSGWNIINSLQFHVVRETVELQIFKHNVNALGRIGPGDHGPTEGETRRNKKKSPRRAIEQSITDRQGPNIRRQEHITPYIVPPWWQGPQTFIEASIEEAQARHEQNIQDELDAIHIYTDGSGIDGSIGAAAVCTTTQETKSAYMGDETTSTVYAGELQGISLALQIAQEDRSKGNRRSKIAIYTDNQAAIRSTARPKGKSGAYLLKNITQQIDELRTQDLNTEIRWVPAHIGIQGNEDADRAAKEATGWREGGLTGPRAVEPQQLYPLRSTMKTWSHKETIKSWETSWVSETRGRASFRHTPKPSRKVLDLHDGLIKKRSALLMQLRTEKIGFNDFLFGRRVPGITSNRCPCGSDRQTVAHVLLRCRRHRQLRDQELGRLRGRNNLRKLLNERNAAAKAIKFIELTQILGQFLDRGLNRQS
;
A
#
# COMPACT_ATOMS: atom_id res chain seq x y z
N MET A 1 14.43 -24.60 28.76
CA MET A 1 14.24 -23.19 28.37
C MET A 1 13.44 -22.54 29.48
N GLU A 2 13.94 -21.43 30.01
CA GLU A 2 13.17 -20.60 30.95
C GLU A 2 12.09 -19.79 30.21
N PRO A 3 11.02 -19.36 30.90
CA PRO A 3 10.08 -18.40 30.34
C PRO A 3 10.75 -17.03 30.15
N ILE A 4 10.43 -16.33 29.05
CA ILE A 4 11.01 -15.01 28.69
C ILE A 4 10.86 -13.94 29.81
N ASN A 5 9.93 -14.15 30.74
CA ASN A 5 9.70 -13.26 31.88
C ASN A 5 10.75 -13.38 33.02
N SER A 6 11.77 -14.24 32.93
CA SER A 6 12.88 -14.31 33.91
C SER A 6 14.07 -13.40 33.58
N PHE A 7 14.14 -12.82 32.37
CA PHE A 7 15.23 -11.94 31.95
C PHE A 7 15.04 -10.50 32.45
N SER A 8 16.14 -9.83 32.81
CA SER A 8 16.15 -8.40 33.16
C SER A 8 15.89 -7.51 31.93
N ASP A 9 15.51 -6.24 32.14
CA ASP A 9 15.20 -5.32 31.04
C ASP A 9 16.41 -5.06 30.12
N ASP A 10 17.62 -5.06 30.67
CA ASP A 10 18.88 -4.98 29.90
C ASP A 10 19.17 -6.27 29.12
N ALA A 11 18.87 -7.43 29.70
CA ALA A 11 19.02 -8.72 29.01
C ALA A 11 17.98 -8.86 27.89
N LEU A 12 16.76 -8.35 28.07
CA LEU A 12 15.74 -8.25 27.03
C LEU A 12 16.16 -7.26 25.94
N ALA A 13 16.73 -6.11 26.32
CA ALA A 13 17.27 -5.15 25.36
C ALA A 13 18.38 -5.77 24.50
N LEU A 14 19.34 -6.47 25.10
CA LEU A 14 20.38 -7.22 24.38
C LEU A 14 19.78 -8.33 23.48
N LEU A 15 18.86 -9.14 24.01
CA LEU A 15 18.26 -10.28 23.29
C LEU A 15 17.47 -9.82 22.04
N PHE A 16 16.90 -8.62 22.06
CA PHE A 16 16.14 -8.04 20.94
C PHE A 16 16.89 -6.95 20.17
N GLY A 17 18.17 -6.67 20.48
CA GLY A 17 18.99 -5.68 19.77
C GLY A 17 18.52 -4.23 19.94
N LEU A 18 17.95 -3.89 21.09
CA LEU A 18 17.42 -2.55 21.38
C LEU A 18 18.54 -1.64 21.91
N GLY A 19 18.73 -0.49 21.27
CA GLY A 19 19.66 0.57 21.72
C GLY A 19 19.18 1.39 22.93
N VAL A 20 18.14 0.91 23.61
CA VAL A 20 17.54 1.44 24.85
C VAL A 20 16.98 0.27 25.65
N SER A 21 16.70 0.47 26.95
CA SER A 21 16.00 -0.53 27.76
C SER A 21 14.67 -0.93 27.10
N ALA A 22 14.25 -2.19 27.24
CA ALA A 22 13.04 -2.66 26.57
C ALA A 22 11.76 -2.00 27.11
N THR A 23 11.78 -1.47 28.34
CA THR A 23 10.75 -0.57 28.90
C THR A 23 10.62 0.72 28.09
N VAL A 24 11.72 1.45 27.86
CA VAL A 24 11.72 2.71 27.09
C VAL A 24 11.23 2.48 25.66
N HIS A 25 11.63 1.37 25.03
CA HIS A 25 11.13 1.01 23.71
C HIS A 25 9.61 0.72 23.70
N GLN A 26 9.09 0.06 24.74
CA GLN A 26 7.66 -0.19 24.89
C GLN A 26 6.85 1.08 25.08
N ASP A 27 7.34 2.06 25.85
CA ASP A 27 6.66 3.34 26.04
C ASP A 27 6.58 4.15 24.72
N TRP A 28 7.60 4.09 23.87
CA TRP A 28 7.54 4.69 22.53
C TRP A 28 6.55 3.98 21.60
N LEU A 29 6.52 2.64 21.61
CA LEU A 29 5.52 1.87 20.86
C LEU A 29 4.09 2.17 21.35
N LYS A 30 3.91 2.37 22.65
CA LYS A 30 2.66 2.79 23.30
C LYS A 30 2.25 4.19 22.86
N ALA A 31 3.14 5.17 22.94
CA ALA A 31 2.90 6.55 22.49
C ALA A 31 2.52 6.62 20.99
N ALA A 32 3.24 5.92 20.12
CA ALA A 32 2.92 5.86 18.69
C ALA A 32 1.61 5.13 18.41
N SER A 33 1.25 4.11 19.21
CA SER A 33 -0.05 3.43 19.14
C SER A 33 -1.20 4.36 19.54
N THR A 34 -1.03 5.09 20.65
CA THR A 34 -1.96 6.12 21.13
C THR A 34 -2.16 7.21 20.08
N PHE A 35 -1.10 7.82 19.54
CA PHE A 35 -1.26 8.83 18.50
C PHE A 35 -1.90 8.27 17.22
N ASN A 36 -1.54 7.07 16.77
CA ASN A 36 -2.16 6.42 15.61
C ASN A 36 -3.66 6.14 15.81
N LYS A 37 -4.13 5.95 17.05
CA LYS A 37 -5.57 5.88 17.38
C LYS A 37 -6.22 7.26 17.33
N LEU A 38 -5.63 8.25 18.01
CA LEU A 38 -6.11 9.64 18.05
C LEU A 38 -6.23 10.23 16.63
N ARG A 39 -5.21 10.00 15.80
CA ARG A 39 -5.17 10.40 14.38
C ARG A 39 -6.39 9.90 13.62
N ARG A 40 -6.74 8.61 13.74
CA ARG A 40 -7.92 8.04 13.05
C ARG A 40 -9.22 8.69 13.50
N ASP A 41 -9.36 8.96 14.79
CA ASP A 41 -10.53 9.66 15.34
C ASP A 41 -10.61 11.10 14.80
N LEU A 42 -9.48 11.81 14.70
CA LEU A 42 -9.38 13.16 14.11
C LEU A 42 -9.71 13.13 12.61
N GLU A 43 -9.12 12.22 11.84
CA GLU A 43 -9.35 12.08 10.39
C GLU A 43 -10.84 11.79 10.08
N ILE A 44 -11.46 10.88 10.83
CA ILE A 44 -12.89 10.55 10.70
C ILE A 44 -13.79 11.74 11.06
N ASN A 45 -13.45 12.53 12.07
CA ASN A 45 -14.29 13.66 12.49
C ASN A 45 -14.05 14.95 11.69
N ALA A 46 -12.89 15.10 11.03
CA ALA A 46 -12.66 16.15 10.04
C ALA A 46 -13.61 16.03 8.83
N VAL A 47 -13.75 14.83 8.27
CA VAL A 47 -14.71 14.57 7.17
C VAL A 47 -16.18 14.77 7.61
N LYS A 48 -16.48 14.53 8.89
CA LYS A 48 -17.80 14.88 9.45
C LYS A 48 -18.01 16.38 9.57
N LEU A 49 -16.99 17.16 9.97
CA LEU A 49 -17.09 18.63 10.05
C LEU A 49 -17.33 19.28 8.68
N GLN A 50 -16.72 18.75 7.62
CA GLN A 50 -16.99 19.16 6.23
C GLN A 50 -18.46 18.97 5.82
N THR A 51 -19.14 17.95 6.36
CA THR A 51 -20.48 17.51 5.93
C THR A 51 -21.59 17.80 6.95
N LEU A 52 -21.24 18.40 8.10
CA LEU A 52 -22.14 18.61 9.22
C LEU A 52 -23.19 19.69 8.91
N GLN A 53 -24.46 19.36 9.14
CA GLN A 53 -25.58 20.28 8.98
C GLN A 53 -25.94 20.94 10.31
N LEU A 54 -26.28 22.23 10.29
CA LEU A 54 -26.53 23.03 11.50
C LEU A 54 -27.58 22.40 12.44
N HIS A 55 -28.70 21.92 11.89
CA HIS A 55 -29.76 21.26 12.65
C HIS A 55 -29.30 19.96 13.35
N ALA A 56 -28.33 19.25 12.75
CA ALA A 56 -27.74 18.04 13.32
C ALA A 56 -26.68 18.38 14.37
N PHE A 57 -25.90 19.45 14.17
CA PHE A 57 -24.97 19.98 15.16
C PHE A 57 -25.68 20.38 16.45
N HIS A 58 -26.75 21.18 16.36
CA HIS A 58 -27.55 21.60 17.53
C HIS A 58 -28.19 20.44 18.31
N LYS A 59 -28.57 19.35 17.63
CA LYS A 59 -29.11 18.14 18.27
C LYS A 59 -28.03 17.17 18.79
N SER A 60 -26.75 17.47 18.59
CA SER A 60 -25.64 16.60 18.97
C SER A 60 -25.01 17.02 20.30
N THR A 61 -24.46 16.06 21.03
CA THR A 61 -23.64 16.31 22.23
C THR A 61 -22.31 17.02 21.93
N LYS A 62 -21.96 17.25 20.66
CA LYS A 62 -20.69 17.86 20.25
C LYS A 62 -20.59 19.35 20.63
N LYS A 63 -21.69 20.12 20.57
CA LYS A 63 -21.69 21.53 20.99
C LYS A 63 -21.36 21.66 22.50
N ALA A 64 -21.94 20.78 23.32
CA ALA A 64 -21.65 20.70 24.75
C ALA A 64 -20.21 20.22 25.02
N LEU A 65 -19.75 19.14 24.35
CA LEU A 65 -18.38 18.63 24.48
C LEU A 65 -17.33 19.71 24.16
N PHE A 66 -17.52 20.45 23.06
CA PHE A 66 -16.64 21.52 22.63
C PHE A 66 -16.54 22.63 23.69
N ARG A 67 -17.70 23.12 24.17
CA ARG A 67 -17.78 24.11 25.26
C ARG A 67 -17.06 23.61 26.52
N THR A 68 -17.33 22.39 26.97
CA THR A 68 -16.67 21.81 28.16
C THR A 68 -15.15 21.68 28.02
N SER A 69 -14.63 21.43 26.81
CA SER A 69 -13.18 21.44 26.55
C SER A 69 -12.60 22.86 26.59
N MET A 70 -13.29 23.85 26.03
CA MET A 70 -12.91 25.27 26.13
C MET A 70 -12.91 25.77 27.58
N GLU A 71 -13.94 25.45 28.36
CA GLU A 71 -14.09 25.87 29.76
C GLU A 71 -12.99 25.28 30.64
N LYS A 72 -12.59 24.03 30.39
CA LYS A 72 -11.48 23.39 31.12
C LYS A 72 -10.13 23.94 30.70
N ALA A 73 -9.93 24.26 29.42
CA ALA A 73 -8.71 24.92 28.95
C ALA A 73 -8.56 26.34 29.53
N ALA A 74 -9.64 27.13 29.58
CA ALA A 74 -9.65 28.48 30.15
C ALA A 74 -9.25 28.49 31.63
N ASN A 75 -9.73 27.50 32.40
CA ASN A 75 -9.46 27.37 33.83
C ASN A 75 -8.21 26.50 34.13
N GLY A 76 -7.23 26.44 33.21
CA GLY A 76 -5.92 25.81 33.45
C GLY A 76 -5.91 24.27 33.52
N GLY A 77 -6.97 23.60 33.07
CA GLY A 77 -7.07 22.15 33.04
C GLY A 77 -6.14 21.48 32.02
N ILE A 78 -6.05 20.14 32.08
CA ILE A 78 -5.22 19.32 31.18
C ILE A 78 -5.52 19.57 29.69
N GLU A 79 -6.77 19.94 29.39
CA GLU A 79 -7.21 20.29 28.04
C GLU A 79 -6.42 21.50 27.50
N GLY A 80 -6.11 22.50 28.34
CA GLY A 80 -5.34 23.69 27.96
C GLY A 80 -3.89 23.40 27.57
N ARG A 81 -3.25 22.41 28.21
CA ARG A 81 -1.87 21.95 27.90
C ARG A 81 -1.72 21.46 26.45
N VAL A 82 -2.77 20.88 25.89
CA VAL A 82 -2.78 20.34 24.51
C VAL A 82 -3.29 21.39 23.51
N LEU A 83 -4.14 22.33 23.93
CA LEU A 83 -4.82 23.26 23.04
C LEU A 83 -4.09 24.60 22.86
N LEU A 84 -3.47 25.14 23.91
CA LEU A 84 -2.71 26.41 23.81
C LEU A 84 -1.51 26.32 22.84
N PRO A 85 -0.75 25.20 22.76
CA PRO A 85 0.30 25.05 21.76
C PRO A 85 -0.18 24.90 20.30
N LEU A 86 -1.49 24.84 20.04
CA LEU A 86 -2.04 24.81 18.66
C LEU A 86 -2.34 26.20 18.11
N VAL A 87 -2.47 27.21 18.98
CA VAL A 87 -2.72 28.62 18.60
C VAL A 87 -1.47 29.49 18.74
N LYS A 88 -0.54 29.15 19.64
CA LYS A 88 0.76 29.82 19.84
C LYS A 88 1.85 29.30 18.86
N ASP A 89 1.48 28.91 17.65
CA ASP A 89 2.39 28.40 16.62
C ASP A 89 2.34 29.31 15.38
N ASP A 90 3.17 30.36 15.44
CA ASP A 90 3.28 31.42 14.43
C ASP A 90 3.70 30.91 13.04
N THR A 91 4.08 29.64 12.91
CA THR A 91 4.38 29.01 11.61
C THR A 91 3.13 28.62 10.82
N ILE A 92 1.93 28.80 11.41
CA ILE A 92 0.64 28.44 10.84
C ILE A 92 -0.26 29.68 10.73
N ALA A 93 -0.91 29.88 9.57
CA ALA A 93 -1.89 30.96 9.41
C ALA A 93 -3.10 30.80 10.37
N PRO A 94 -3.58 31.86 11.05
CA PRO A 94 -4.62 31.82 12.08
C PRO A 94 -5.84 30.97 11.73
N LYS A 95 -6.33 31.05 10.48
CA LYS A 95 -7.41 30.22 9.96
C LYS A 95 -7.17 28.71 10.16
N GLN A 96 -5.97 28.22 9.83
CA GLN A 96 -5.60 26.81 9.99
C GLN A 96 -5.39 26.44 11.46
N SER A 97 -4.87 27.36 12.28
CA SER A 97 -4.72 27.18 13.73
C SER A 97 -6.09 27.03 14.41
N LEU A 98 -7.04 27.91 14.06
CA LEU A 98 -8.45 27.85 14.48
C LEU A 98 -9.15 26.56 14.02
N GLU A 99 -9.00 26.18 12.75
CA GLU A 99 -9.56 24.94 12.21
C GLU A 99 -9.01 23.69 12.94
N ARG A 100 -7.72 23.67 13.30
CA ARG A 100 -7.11 22.60 14.10
C ARG A 100 -7.59 22.61 15.55
N LEU A 101 -7.67 23.77 16.20
CA LEU A 101 -8.23 23.94 17.54
C LEU A 101 -9.66 23.37 17.61
N ILE A 102 -10.50 23.73 16.62
CA ILE A 102 -11.87 23.23 16.46
C ILE A 102 -11.88 21.71 16.27
N LEU A 103 -11.08 21.17 15.34
CA LEU A 103 -11.05 19.74 15.08
C LEU A 103 -10.67 18.93 16.34
N VAL A 104 -9.66 19.37 17.09
CA VAL A 104 -9.22 18.68 18.30
C VAL A 104 -10.32 18.72 19.37
N CYS A 105 -10.94 19.87 19.63
CA CYS A 105 -11.98 20.01 20.66
C CYS A 105 -13.31 19.34 20.27
N PHE A 106 -13.63 19.28 18.97
CA PHE A 106 -14.77 18.52 18.46
C PHE A 106 -14.52 17.00 18.53
N THR A 107 -13.27 16.56 18.48
CA THR A 107 -12.91 15.12 18.45
C THR A 107 -12.67 14.53 19.83
N LEU A 108 -11.77 15.14 20.62
CA LEU A 108 -11.16 14.52 21.78
C LEU A 108 -12.03 14.59 23.04
N GLN A 109 -12.00 13.51 23.81
CA GLN A 109 -12.56 13.41 25.16
C GLN A 109 -11.44 13.52 26.21
N ARG A 110 -11.79 13.78 27.48
CA ARG A 110 -10.83 13.92 28.59
C ARG A 110 -9.86 12.73 28.72
N SER A 111 -10.30 11.51 28.42
CA SER A 111 -9.47 10.31 28.39
C SER A 111 -8.39 10.33 27.29
N GLN A 112 -8.66 10.99 26.16
CA GLN A 112 -7.73 11.17 25.06
C GLN A 112 -6.73 12.31 25.35
N TYR A 113 -7.17 13.41 25.97
CA TYR A 113 -6.25 14.44 26.51
C TYR A 113 -5.30 13.86 27.57
N MET A 114 -5.82 13.04 28.50
CA MET A 114 -4.97 12.29 29.45
C MET A 114 -3.98 11.36 28.74
N ALA A 115 -4.40 10.64 27.68
CA ALA A 115 -3.49 9.75 26.94
C ALA A 115 -2.36 10.52 26.23
N ILE A 116 -2.61 11.71 25.70
CA ILE A 116 -1.58 12.58 25.11
C ILE A 116 -0.50 12.94 26.14
N ILE A 117 -0.90 13.28 27.37
CA ILE A 117 0.03 13.68 28.44
C ILE A 117 0.74 12.45 29.03
N ASN A 118 -0.01 11.39 29.37
CA ASN A 118 0.51 10.18 30.02
C ASN A 118 1.44 9.35 29.12
N ASP A 119 1.30 9.45 27.80
CA ASP A 119 2.18 8.81 26.82
C ASP A 119 3.22 9.80 26.22
N GLY A 120 3.43 10.95 26.85
CA GLY A 120 4.54 11.87 26.53
C GLY A 120 4.41 12.64 25.19
N LEU A 121 3.24 12.66 24.57
CA LEU A 121 3.01 13.24 23.24
C LEU A 121 2.84 14.77 23.25
N GLU A 122 2.69 15.40 24.41
CA GLU A 122 2.39 16.84 24.58
C GLU A 122 3.33 17.77 23.80
N SER A 123 4.65 17.63 23.97
CA SER A 123 5.68 18.48 23.34
C SER A 123 5.90 18.22 21.84
N VAL A 124 5.22 17.21 21.28
CA VAL A 124 5.23 16.90 19.84
C VAL A 124 3.85 17.06 19.19
N PHE A 125 2.77 17.24 19.98
CA PHE A 125 1.40 17.18 19.48
C PHE A 125 1.10 18.21 18.37
N THR A 126 1.53 19.46 18.50
CA THR A 126 1.36 20.49 17.46
C THR A 126 2.04 20.09 16.14
N ARG A 127 3.29 19.62 16.19
CA ARG A 127 4.04 19.13 15.01
C ARG A 127 3.40 17.89 14.39
N LEU A 128 2.80 17.02 15.21
CA LEU A 128 2.03 15.87 14.72
C LEU A 128 0.69 16.29 14.08
N MET A 129 0.04 17.33 14.59
CA MET A 129 -1.18 17.92 14.02
C MET A 129 -0.93 18.64 12.68
N GLN A 130 0.25 19.26 12.50
CA GLN A 130 0.70 19.75 11.18
C GLN A 130 0.73 18.63 10.12
N GLY A 131 0.88 17.36 10.53
CA GLY A 131 0.93 16.17 9.66
C GLY A 131 -0.39 15.46 9.37
N ILE A 132 -1.52 16.01 9.82
CA ILE A 132 -2.85 15.54 9.43
C ILE A 132 -3.28 16.35 8.20
N GLY A 133 -2.78 15.94 7.03
CA GLY A 133 -3.00 16.59 5.72
C GLY A 133 -4.42 16.46 5.16
N ILE A 134 -5.44 16.63 5.99
CA ILE A 134 -6.84 16.73 5.57
C ILE A 134 -7.22 18.21 5.56
N ASN A 135 -7.90 18.65 4.49
CA ASN A 135 -8.51 19.97 4.41
C ASN A 135 -9.65 20.07 5.45
N ILE A 136 -9.45 20.82 6.55
CA ILE A 136 -10.42 20.98 7.63
C ILE A 136 -11.48 22.05 7.28
N SER A 137 -12.02 21.97 6.06
CA SER A 137 -13.14 22.80 5.64
C SER A 137 -14.37 22.50 6.50
N MET A 138 -15.12 23.56 6.83
CA MET A 138 -16.37 23.50 7.58
C MET A 138 -17.28 24.64 7.12
N GLY A 139 -18.60 24.41 7.11
CA GLY A 139 -19.57 25.44 6.71
C GLY A 139 -19.51 26.65 7.65
N GLN A 140 -19.48 27.86 7.09
CA GLN A 140 -19.21 29.10 7.84
C GLN A 140 -20.13 29.26 9.06
N VAL A 141 -21.43 29.03 8.92
CA VAL A 141 -22.42 29.13 10.02
C VAL A 141 -22.10 28.21 11.21
N ILE A 142 -21.39 27.09 11.01
CA ILE A 142 -20.92 26.22 12.12
C ILE A 142 -19.61 26.75 12.71
N ARG A 143 -18.72 27.33 11.90
CA ARG A 143 -17.53 28.05 12.38
C ARG A 143 -17.94 29.21 13.28
N ASP A 144 -18.89 30.05 12.84
CA ASP A 144 -19.37 31.22 13.58
C ASP A 144 -19.89 30.83 14.98
N VAL A 145 -20.80 29.85 15.04
CA VAL A 145 -21.37 29.31 16.29
C VAL A 145 -20.31 28.65 17.21
N LEU A 146 -19.15 28.25 16.68
CA LEU A 146 -18.02 27.75 17.47
C LEU A 146 -17.11 28.89 17.95
N SER A 147 -16.83 29.88 17.11
CA SER A 147 -16.11 31.12 17.46
C SER A 147 -16.81 31.87 18.61
N ASP A 148 -18.14 31.96 18.57
CA ASP A 148 -18.91 32.62 19.62
C ASP A 148 -18.86 31.88 20.96
N ILE A 149 -18.76 30.54 20.96
CA ILE A 149 -18.51 29.76 22.19
C ILE A 149 -17.10 30.02 22.72
N ILE A 150 -16.11 30.18 21.85
CA ILE A 150 -14.74 30.51 22.27
C ILE A 150 -14.74 31.89 22.96
N ARG A 151 -15.34 32.92 22.32
CA ARG A 151 -15.49 34.27 22.89
C ARG A 151 -16.15 34.24 24.26
N ASP A 152 -17.35 33.66 24.34
CA ASP A 152 -18.18 33.55 25.56
C ASP A 152 -17.46 32.87 26.73
N VAL A 153 -16.55 31.93 26.46
CA VAL A 153 -15.81 31.21 27.51
C VAL A 153 -14.48 31.89 27.89
N TRP A 154 -13.92 32.76 27.04
CA TRP A 154 -12.57 33.33 27.19
C TRP A 154 -12.52 34.85 27.38
N ALA A 155 -13.63 35.58 27.21
CA ALA A 155 -13.67 37.05 27.35
C ALA A 155 -13.08 37.56 28.68
N ASP A 156 -13.46 36.95 29.80
CA ASP A 156 -13.07 37.36 31.17
C ASP A 156 -11.85 36.58 31.71
N LYS A 157 -10.89 36.18 30.86
CA LYS A 157 -9.79 35.25 31.21
C LYS A 157 -8.41 35.78 30.82
N ASP A 158 -7.91 36.74 31.59
CA ASP A 158 -6.62 37.44 31.40
C ASP A 158 -5.44 36.56 30.98
N ASN A 159 -5.34 35.36 31.55
CA ASN A 159 -4.13 34.53 31.47
C ASN A 159 -3.81 33.92 30.08
N ASN A 160 -4.71 33.97 29.08
CA ASN A 160 -4.41 33.47 27.73
C ASN A 160 -5.19 34.16 26.59
N ARG A 161 -4.88 35.44 26.31
CA ARG A 161 -5.32 36.11 25.05
C ARG A 161 -5.13 35.32 23.73
N PRO A 162 -4.08 34.49 23.51
CA PRO A 162 -3.79 33.90 22.19
C PRO A 162 -4.85 33.01 21.51
N ILE A 163 -5.93 32.60 22.19
CA ILE A 163 -7.08 31.99 21.49
C ILE A 163 -8.01 33.05 20.90
N LEU A 164 -8.15 34.22 21.55
CA LEU A 164 -8.90 35.37 21.04
C LEU A 164 -8.12 36.10 19.95
N ASP A 165 -6.81 36.27 20.12
CA ASP A 165 -5.94 36.91 19.11
C ASP A 165 -6.05 36.18 17.74
N VAL A 166 -5.99 34.83 17.75
CA VAL A 166 -6.17 33.99 16.55
C VAL A 166 -7.57 34.06 15.93
N LEU A 167 -8.62 34.43 16.70
CA LEU A 167 -9.94 34.73 16.14
C LEU A 167 -9.94 36.10 15.45
N GLU A 168 -9.43 37.13 16.12
CA GLU A 168 -9.41 38.50 15.57
C GLU A 168 -8.56 38.60 14.30
N ASP A 169 -7.39 37.98 14.25
CA ASP A 169 -6.52 38.02 13.06
C ASP A 169 -7.14 37.27 11.87
N ASN A 170 -7.84 36.16 12.14
CA ASN A 170 -8.60 35.42 11.13
C ASN A 170 -9.79 36.24 10.57
N GLU A 171 -10.40 37.13 11.37
CA GLU A 171 -11.49 38.01 10.93
C GLU A 171 -10.99 39.29 10.24
N ARG A 172 -9.89 39.88 10.71
CA ARG A 172 -9.23 41.03 10.07
C ARG A 172 -8.62 40.68 8.71
N GLY A 173 -8.36 39.40 8.44
CA GLY A 173 -7.64 38.94 7.25
C GLY A 173 -6.19 39.42 7.20
N GLN A 174 -5.67 39.95 8.32
CA GLN A 174 -4.33 40.51 8.41
C GLN A 174 -3.32 39.43 8.75
N GLY A 175 -2.39 39.22 7.83
CA GLY A 175 -1.24 38.35 8.05
C GLY A 175 -0.26 38.48 6.90
N SER A 176 0.88 39.15 7.15
CA SER A 176 1.94 39.34 6.16
C SER A 176 2.77 38.07 6.01
N TYR A 177 2.16 37.02 5.46
CA TYR A 177 2.85 35.75 5.22
C TYR A 177 3.78 35.87 4.03
N GLY A 178 5.08 35.91 4.31
CA GLY A 178 6.12 35.67 3.32
C GLY A 178 5.91 34.33 2.61
N GLN A 179 6.43 34.21 1.39
CA GLN A 179 6.19 33.08 0.48
C GLN A 179 6.16 31.73 1.22
N ILE A 180 5.01 31.04 1.16
CA ILE A 180 4.76 29.77 1.85
C ILE A 180 5.91 28.80 1.55
N PRO A 181 6.76 28.45 2.54
CA PRO A 181 7.67 27.34 2.38
C PRO A 181 6.82 26.10 2.14
N LYS A 182 7.07 25.35 1.05
CA LYS A 182 6.40 24.06 0.82
C LYS A 182 6.49 23.27 2.14
N PRO A 183 5.35 22.84 2.73
CA PRO A 183 5.39 22.20 4.03
C PRO A 183 6.38 21.02 3.96
N PRO A 184 7.39 20.96 4.85
CA PRO A 184 8.33 19.84 4.84
C PRO A 184 7.50 18.57 4.94
N PRO A 185 7.76 17.54 4.12
CA PRO A 185 6.83 16.43 3.94
C PRO A 185 6.58 15.75 5.28
N VAL A 186 5.41 16.01 5.89
CA VAL A 186 5.16 15.61 7.27
C VAL A 186 4.87 14.10 7.28
N PHE A 187 5.94 13.35 7.49
CA PHE A 187 5.96 11.90 7.42
C PHE A 187 4.88 11.32 8.35
N THR A 188 3.99 10.50 7.78
CA THR A 188 2.73 10.14 8.43
C THR A 188 2.85 9.20 9.65
N LYS A 189 4.08 8.79 9.99
CA LYS A 189 4.56 8.17 11.25
C LYS A 189 6.10 8.21 11.28
N CYS A 190 6.75 8.66 12.36
CA CYS A 190 8.19 8.47 12.56
C CYS A 190 8.65 8.70 14.02
N PHE A 191 9.77 8.08 14.40
CA PHE A 191 10.65 8.48 15.50
C PHE A 191 12.05 8.80 14.92
N ALA A 192 12.80 9.70 15.55
CA ALA A 192 14.17 10.06 15.14
C ALA A 192 15.15 9.85 16.30
N TYR A 193 16.37 9.43 15.98
CA TYR A 193 17.49 9.33 16.92
C TYR A 193 18.64 10.24 16.46
N GLU A 194 19.32 10.87 17.42
CA GLU A 194 20.38 11.85 17.16
C GLU A 194 21.59 11.55 18.08
N LEU A 195 22.81 11.90 17.61
CA LEU A 195 24.07 11.91 18.38
C LEU A 195 24.59 10.55 18.94
N ALA A 196 24.89 9.59 18.06
CA ALA A 196 25.68 8.38 18.41
C ALA A 196 27.19 8.52 18.11
N SER A 197 28.03 7.78 18.83
CA SER A 197 29.48 7.64 18.63
C SER A 197 29.84 6.44 17.73
N ALA A 198 31.09 6.35 17.23
CA ALA A 198 31.55 5.20 16.43
C ALA A 198 31.34 3.84 17.13
N GLU A 199 31.65 3.73 18.42
CA GLU A 199 31.50 2.48 19.19
C GLU A 199 30.05 2.08 19.41
N ALA A 200 29.16 3.06 19.60
CA ALA A 200 27.72 2.85 19.63
C ALA A 200 27.14 2.44 18.25
N LEU A 201 27.93 2.52 17.18
CA LEU A 201 27.56 2.09 15.83
C LEU A 201 28.22 0.75 15.43
N GLU A 202 29.39 0.38 15.96
CA GLU A 202 30.00 -0.95 15.72
C GLU A 202 29.07 -2.09 16.16
N ILE A 203 28.54 -2.00 17.39
CA ILE A 203 27.70 -3.04 18.01
C ILE A 203 26.42 -3.35 17.20
N PRO A 204 25.57 -2.37 16.81
CA PRO A 204 24.37 -2.64 16.02
C PRO A 204 24.61 -2.88 14.53
N LEU A 205 25.81 -2.58 14.00
CA LEU A 205 26.14 -2.84 12.59
C LEU A 205 26.82 -4.20 12.36
N GLY A 206 27.72 -4.63 13.24
CA GLY A 206 28.36 -5.96 13.18
C GLY A 206 28.88 -6.34 11.79
N ASP A 207 28.61 -7.57 11.34
CA ASP A 207 28.98 -8.10 10.02
C ASP A 207 28.20 -7.47 8.82
N SER A 208 27.55 -6.31 9.02
CA SER A 208 26.85 -5.61 7.95
C SER A 208 27.80 -5.12 6.87
N VAL A 209 27.40 -5.32 5.61
CA VAL A 209 28.05 -4.75 4.41
C VAL A 209 28.15 -3.21 4.43
N LEU A 210 27.52 -2.52 5.39
CA LEU A 210 27.65 -1.08 5.60
C LEU A 210 28.84 -0.69 6.50
N LEU A 211 29.26 -1.56 7.44
CA LEU A 211 30.31 -1.23 8.41
C LEU A 211 31.66 -0.89 7.74
N PRO A 212 32.14 -1.63 6.71
CA PRO A 212 33.41 -1.30 6.04
C PRO A 212 33.43 0.08 5.37
N TYR A 213 32.29 0.58 4.88
CA TYR A 213 32.18 1.92 4.29
C TYR A 213 32.14 3.02 5.35
N ILE A 214 31.51 2.76 6.49
CA ILE A 214 31.46 3.70 7.63
C ILE A 214 32.84 3.80 8.30
N GLN A 215 33.57 2.68 8.41
CA GLN A 215 34.96 2.63 8.89
C GLN A 215 35.95 3.45 8.03
N GLN A 216 35.66 3.62 6.73
CA GLN A 216 36.45 4.45 5.81
C GLN A 216 36.09 5.95 5.88
N SER A 217 35.05 6.33 6.64
CA SER A 217 34.62 7.73 6.72
C SER A 217 35.63 8.61 7.47
N SER A 218 35.80 9.85 7.02
CA SER A 218 36.80 10.78 7.55
C SER A 218 36.56 11.20 9.02
N ARG A 219 35.41 10.86 9.60
CA ARG A 219 35.09 11.06 11.02
C ARG A 219 35.49 9.85 11.87
N TRP A 220 35.18 8.63 11.41
CA TRP A 220 35.57 7.40 12.09
C TRP A 220 37.08 7.29 12.31
N LEU A 221 37.84 7.58 11.24
CA LEU A 221 39.30 7.60 11.26
C LEU A 221 39.88 8.71 12.16
N ARG A 222 39.12 9.76 12.49
CA ARG A 222 39.57 10.83 13.41
C ARG A 222 39.19 10.56 14.85
N GLU A 223 37.98 10.05 15.11
CA GLU A 223 37.55 9.64 16.46
C GLU A 223 38.50 8.60 17.06
N ARG A 224 39.05 7.68 16.24
CA ARG A 224 40.08 6.72 16.70
C ARG A 224 41.55 7.15 16.55
N ASN A 225 41.83 8.31 15.94
CA ASN A 225 43.18 8.90 15.89
C ASN A 225 43.40 10.02 16.93
N GLY A 226 42.39 10.38 17.73
CA GLY A 226 42.54 11.25 18.91
C GLY A 226 42.74 12.75 18.62
N ASP A 227 42.38 13.24 17.43
CA ASP A 227 42.52 14.65 17.05
C ASP A 227 41.51 15.55 17.80
N ALA A 228 41.96 16.15 18.89
CA ALA A 228 41.15 16.97 19.79
C ALA A 228 40.82 18.39 19.28
N SER A 229 41.21 18.76 18.05
CA SER A 229 41.16 20.14 17.55
C SER A 229 39.81 20.60 16.97
N TYR A 230 38.80 19.72 16.90
CA TYR A 230 37.61 19.94 16.06
C TYR A 230 36.35 20.42 16.82
N SER A 231 35.65 21.41 16.26
CA SER A 231 34.41 21.96 16.81
C SER A 231 33.18 21.13 16.41
N PRO A 232 32.27 20.76 17.34
CA PRO A 232 31.17 19.84 17.06
C PRO A 232 30.00 20.52 16.33
N ARG A 233 30.12 20.68 15.00
CA ARG A 233 29.00 21.12 14.13
C ARG A 233 28.60 20.08 13.08
N LEU A 234 27.53 19.36 13.42
CA LEU A 234 26.60 18.63 12.55
C LEU A 234 27.12 17.36 11.83
N THR A 235 26.77 16.22 12.42
CA THR A 235 26.25 15.06 11.66
C THR A 235 24.98 14.61 12.37
N THR A 236 23.81 14.67 11.72
CA THR A 236 22.52 14.49 12.41
C THR A 236 21.52 13.60 11.67
N CYS A 237 20.81 12.83 12.51
CA CYS A 237 19.78 11.82 12.27
C CYS A 237 20.16 10.44 11.68
N LEU A 238 19.70 9.41 12.41
CA LEU A 238 19.22 8.15 11.87
C LEU A 238 17.68 8.15 12.06
N SER A 239 16.92 7.72 11.05
CA SER A 239 15.45 7.83 11.06
C SER A 239 14.80 6.61 10.41
N ALA A 240 13.74 6.09 11.05
CA ALA A 240 13.06 4.86 10.65
C ALA A 240 11.54 5.08 10.55
N PHE A 241 10.99 4.89 9.35
CA PHE A 241 9.59 5.14 9.04
C PHE A 241 8.80 3.83 8.94
N ALA A 242 7.66 3.76 9.63
CA ALA A 242 6.76 2.60 9.62
C ALA A 242 5.32 3.02 9.25
N PRO A 243 4.69 2.46 8.20
CA PRO A 243 3.40 2.93 7.70
C PRO A 243 2.19 2.61 8.61
N ILE A 244 1.00 3.07 8.21
CA ILE A 244 -0.24 2.93 9.02
C ILE A 244 -0.84 1.51 8.95
N ASN A 245 -0.59 0.77 7.87
CA ASN A 245 -1.10 -0.59 7.62
C ASN A 245 0.05 -1.58 7.34
N MET A 246 -0.16 -2.87 7.68
CA MET A 246 0.82 -3.96 7.49
C MET A 246 0.94 -4.44 6.02
N ALA A 247 0.98 -3.52 5.07
CA ALA A 247 0.91 -3.82 3.62
C ALA A 247 2.00 -3.14 2.77
N GLU A 248 2.83 -2.29 3.37
CA GLU A 248 3.89 -1.52 2.71
C GLU A 248 5.22 -1.64 3.47
N ASP A 249 6.33 -1.33 2.79
CA ASP A 249 7.70 -1.55 3.26
C ASP A 249 8.16 -0.51 4.31
N ILE A 250 9.24 -0.84 5.03
CA ILE A 250 9.90 0.03 6.04
C ILE A 250 11.03 0.81 5.36
N GLU A 251 11.15 2.11 5.65
CA GLU A 251 12.22 2.98 5.14
C GLU A 251 13.19 3.42 6.26
N LEU A 252 14.50 3.29 6.01
CA LEU A 252 15.59 3.75 6.87
C LEU A 252 16.40 4.85 6.17
N ARG A 253 16.74 5.91 6.90
CA ARG A 253 17.60 7.02 6.41
C ARG A 253 18.73 7.32 7.39
N ILE A 254 19.90 7.65 6.84
CA ILE A 254 21.14 8.01 7.54
C ILE A 254 21.72 9.25 6.84
N LYS A 255 22.34 10.17 7.59
CA LYS A 255 23.08 11.33 7.06
C LYS A 255 24.54 11.32 7.52
N ILE A 256 25.44 11.73 6.62
CA ILE A 256 26.91 11.81 6.81
C ILE A 256 27.39 13.16 6.18
N PRO A 257 28.48 13.80 6.64
CA PRO A 257 28.88 15.13 6.16
C PRO A 257 29.36 15.19 4.70
N TRP A 258 29.39 16.41 4.16
CA TRP A 258 29.30 16.73 2.73
C TRP A 258 30.58 16.54 1.89
N VAL A 259 31.53 15.69 2.30
CA VAL A 259 32.86 15.54 1.65
C VAL A 259 33.16 14.11 1.18
N SER A 260 32.13 13.26 1.05
CA SER A 260 32.24 11.91 0.48
C SER A 260 30.95 11.52 -0.23
N GLY A 261 31.06 10.89 -1.40
CA GLY A 261 29.92 10.64 -2.28
C GLY A 261 29.05 9.44 -1.88
N TRP A 262 27.76 9.70 -1.65
CA TRP A 262 26.61 8.79 -1.75
C TRP A 262 26.47 7.56 -0.82
N ASN A 263 25.24 7.44 -0.24
CA ASN A 263 24.53 6.17 0.07
C ASN A 263 25.12 5.29 1.21
N ILE A 264 24.49 4.22 1.75
CA ILE A 264 23.41 3.27 1.38
C ILE A 264 22.50 3.05 2.63
N ILE A 265 21.16 2.95 2.68
CA ILE A 265 20.04 2.43 1.83
C ILE A 265 19.73 0.92 2.03
N ASN A 266 18.68 0.56 2.79
CA ASN A 266 18.10 -0.81 2.76
C ASN A 266 16.65 -0.87 3.29
N SER A 267 15.91 -1.97 3.01
CA SER A 267 14.55 -2.22 3.53
C SER A 267 14.32 -3.70 3.90
N LEU A 268 13.75 -3.95 5.08
CA LEU A 268 13.45 -5.30 5.59
C LEU A 268 11.99 -5.68 5.33
N GLN A 269 11.76 -6.78 4.62
CA GLN A 269 10.41 -7.29 4.32
C GLN A 269 9.98 -8.45 5.21
N PHE A 270 8.91 -8.22 5.99
CA PHE A 270 8.17 -9.28 6.68
C PHE A 270 6.80 -9.51 6.00
N HIS A 271 6.65 -10.65 5.32
CA HIS A 271 5.42 -11.03 4.65
C HIS A 271 4.50 -11.87 5.56
N VAL A 272 3.50 -11.24 6.20
CA VAL A 272 2.39 -11.97 6.82
C VAL A 272 1.41 -12.44 5.75
N VAL A 273 1.60 -13.65 5.23
CA VAL A 273 0.80 -14.21 4.14
C VAL A 273 0.20 -15.55 4.56
N ARG A 274 -1.14 -15.66 4.59
CA ARG A 274 -1.85 -16.92 4.88
C ARG A 274 -2.09 -17.72 3.59
N GLU A 275 -1.03 -18.32 3.08
CA GLU A 275 -1.03 -19.33 2.00
C GLU A 275 -0.45 -20.64 2.57
N THR A 276 -0.52 -21.77 1.85
CA THR A 276 0.15 -23.01 2.33
C THR A 276 1.66 -22.88 2.25
N VAL A 277 2.40 -23.60 3.10
CA VAL A 277 3.87 -23.47 3.25
C VAL A 277 4.60 -23.64 1.90
N GLU A 278 4.16 -24.58 1.07
CA GLU A 278 4.75 -24.81 -0.26
C GLU A 278 4.50 -23.63 -1.22
N LEU A 279 3.31 -23.04 -1.23
CA LEU A 279 3.01 -21.82 -2.00
C LEU A 279 3.77 -20.60 -1.47
N GLN A 280 3.88 -20.45 -0.14
CA GLN A 280 4.67 -19.40 0.50
C GLN A 280 6.13 -19.50 0.06
N ILE A 281 6.74 -20.69 0.14
CA ILE A 281 8.13 -20.96 -0.26
C ILE A 281 8.32 -20.65 -1.75
N PHE A 282 7.45 -21.17 -2.63
CA PHE A 282 7.58 -20.93 -4.07
C PHE A 282 7.52 -19.44 -4.40
N LYS A 283 6.50 -18.74 -3.91
CA LYS A 283 6.26 -17.30 -4.13
C LYS A 283 7.35 -16.41 -3.51
N HIS A 284 7.84 -16.76 -2.32
CA HIS A 284 8.97 -16.07 -1.69
C HIS A 284 10.25 -16.24 -2.50
N ASN A 285 10.54 -17.47 -2.96
CA ASN A 285 11.72 -17.76 -3.76
C ASN A 285 11.68 -17.11 -5.15
N VAL A 286 10.50 -17.02 -5.80
CA VAL A 286 10.32 -16.24 -7.03
C VAL A 286 10.55 -14.74 -6.78
N ASN A 287 10.03 -14.20 -5.69
CA ASN A 287 10.30 -12.81 -5.27
C ASN A 287 11.79 -12.55 -4.96
N ALA A 288 12.52 -13.54 -4.44
CA ALA A 288 13.95 -13.47 -4.13
C ALA A 288 14.84 -13.62 -5.38
N LEU A 289 14.49 -14.54 -6.30
CA LEU A 289 15.10 -14.63 -7.63
C LEU A 289 15.02 -13.28 -8.35
N GLY A 290 13.83 -12.69 -8.44
CA GLY A 290 13.60 -11.36 -8.99
C GLY A 290 14.03 -10.18 -8.10
N ARG A 291 14.92 -10.41 -7.12
CA ARG A 291 15.63 -9.37 -6.35
C ARG A 291 17.14 -9.44 -6.51
N ILE A 292 17.67 -10.67 -6.50
CA ILE A 292 19.11 -10.92 -6.42
C ILE A 292 19.72 -11.01 -7.83
N GLY A 293 18.91 -11.22 -8.87
CA GLY A 293 19.39 -11.60 -10.19
C GLY A 293 20.00 -13.01 -10.19
N PRO A 294 20.41 -13.57 -11.35
CA PRO A 294 21.38 -14.66 -11.38
C PRO A 294 22.68 -14.20 -10.70
N GLY A 295 23.33 -15.09 -9.93
CA GLY A 295 24.69 -14.79 -9.45
C GLY A 295 25.71 -15.05 -10.56
N ASP A 296 26.75 -14.22 -10.66
CA ASP A 296 27.79 -14.23 -11.72
C ASP A 296 28.77 -15.41 -11.63
N HIS A 297 28.27 -16.60 -11.34
CA HIS A 297 29.04 -17.84 -11.33
C HIS A 297 28.63 -18.69 -12.52
N GLY A 298 29.34 -18.45 -13.63
CA GLY A 298 29.38 -19.38 -14.76
C GLY A 298 29.84 -20.78 -14.31
N PRO A 299 29.57 -21.82 -15.11
CA PRO A 299 29.88 -23.19 -14.72
C PRO A 299 31.40 -23.42 -14.67
N THR A 300 31.97 -23.44 -13.46
CA THR A 300 33.35 -23.89 -13.26
C THR A 300 33.42 -25.40 -13.52
N GLU A 301 34.34 -25.82 -14.40
CA GLU A 301 34.33 -27.16 -15.01
C GLU A 301 34.61 -28.32 -14.03
N GLY A 302 35.01 -28.00 -12.79
CA GLY A 302 35.27 -28.98 -11.72
C GLY A 302 34.04 -29.54 -10.98
N GLU A 303 32.81 -29.04 -11.20
CA GLU A 303 31.63 -29.47 -10.42
C GLU A 303 31.06 -30.88 -10.78
N THR A 304 31.63 -31.59 -11.75
CA THR A 304 31.02 -32.78 -12.39
C THR A 304 30.93 -34.07 -11.55
N ARG A 305 31.42 -34.11 -10.30
CA ARG A 305 31.61 -35.38 -9.54
C ARG A 305 31.03 -35.48 -8.12
N ARG A 306 30.05 -34.66 -7.72
CA ARG A 306 29.27 -34.91 -6.47
C ARG A 306 27.76 -34.68 -6.65
N ASN A 307 26.95 -35.65 -6.20
CA ASN A 307 25.49 -35.56 -6.07
C ASN A 307 25.08 -34.54 -4.98
N LYS A 308 25.32 -33.25 -5.21
CA LYS A 308 24.80 -32.16 -4.38
C LYS A 308 23.28 -32.06 -4.57
N LYS A 309 22.53 -32.01 -3.46
CA LYS A 309 21.08 -31.74 -3.50
C LYS A 309 20.83 -30.41 -4.23
N LYS A 310 20.05 -30.44 -5.30
CA LYS A 310 19.65 -29.26 -6.09
C LYS A 310 19.09 -28.18 -5.14
N SER A 311 19.70 -27.00 -5.12
CA SER A 311 19.24 -25.93 -4.20
C SER A 311 17.80 -25.52 -4.53
N PRO A 312 16.97 -25.11 -3.55
CA PRO A 312 15.59 -24.69 -3.80
C PRO A 312 15.49 -23.59 -4.88
N ARG A 313 16.48 -22.70 -4.92
CA ARG A 313 16.65 -21.68 -5.95
C ARG A 313 16.86 -22.28 -7.36
N ARG A 314 17.81 -23.20 -7.54
CA ARG A 314 18.08 -23.87 -8.83
C ARG A 314 16.97 -24.84 -9.23
N ALA A 315 16.21 -25.37 -8.26
CA ALA A 315 15.00 -26.14 -8.49
C ALA A 315 13.88 -25.28 -9.07
N ILE A 316 13.70 -24.06 -8.58
CA ILE A 316 12.67 -23.12 -9.06
C ILE A 316 13.06 -22.45 -10.38
N GLU A 317 14.32 -22.04 -10.56
CA GLU A 317 14.85 -21.55 -11.85
C GLU A 317 14.55 -22.58 -12.96
N GLN A 318 14.93 -23.84 -12.75
CA GLN A 318 14.63 -24.88 -13.71
C GLN A 318 13.13 -25.17 -13.83
N SER A 319 12.34 -25.19 -12.75
CA SER A 319 10.89 -25.37 -12.84
C SER A 319 10.15 -24.22 -13.57
N ILE A 320 10.80 -23.09 -13.80
CA ILE A 320 10.29 -22.00 -14.65
C ILE A 320 10.69 -22.28 -16.11
N THR A 321 11.94 -22.67 -16.37
CA THR A 321 12.41 -23.13 -17.70
C THR A 321 11.62 -24.32 -18.22
N ASP A 322 11.44 -25.38 -17.42
CA ASP A 322 10.71 -26.61 -17.75
C ASP A 322 9.23 -26.34 -18.12
N ARG A 323 8.68 -25.19 -17.67
CA ARG A 323 7.31 -24.72 -17.94
C ARG A 323 7.24 -23.67 -19.05
N GLN A 324 8.33 -23.44 -19.79
CA GLN A 324 8.45 -22.40 -20.83
C GLN A 324 8.11 -20.98 -20.31
N GLY A 325 8.50 -20.69 -19.06
CA GLY A 325 8.33 -19.36 -18.46
C GLY A 325 9.41 -18.35 -18.91
N PRO A 326 9.23 -17.06 -18.53
CA PRO A 326 10.13 -15.99 -18.95
C PRO A 326 11.60 -16.25 -18.57
N ASN A 327 12.52 -15.81 -19.44
CA ASN A 327 13.94 -16.00 -19.21
C ASN A 327 14.46 -15.06 -18.10
N ILE A 328 14.49 -15.58 -16.87
CA ILE A 328 14.95 -14.89 -15.65
C ILE A 328 16.36 -14.28 -15.82
N ARG A 329 17.21 -14.86 -16.66
CA ARG A 329 18.59 -14.37 -16.91
C ARG A 329 18.65 -13.14 -17.83
N ARG A 330 17.55 -12.82 -18.52
CA ARG A 330 17.35 -11.58 -19.29
C ARG A 330 16.35 -10.62 -18.62
N GLN A 331 15.91 -10.90 -17.39
CA GLN A 331 14.95 -10.06 -16.67
C GLN A 331 15.50 -8.62 -16.49
N GLU A 332 14.61 -7.63 -16.48
CA GLU A 332 14.98 -6.23 -16.22
C GLU A 332 15.77 -6.08 -14.90
N HIS A 333 16.84 -5.27 -14.92
CA HIS A 333 17.56 -4.87 -13.73
C HIS A 333 16.96 -3.57 -13.15
N ILE A 334 16.19 -3.70 -12.08
CA ILE A 334 15.52 -2.57 -11.41
C ILE A 334 16.49 -1.90 -10.44
N THR A 335 17.07 -0.77 -10.83
CA THR A 335 17.83 0.08 -9.89
C THR A 335 16.89 0.70 -8.85
N PRO A 336 17.29 0.83 -7.56
CA PRO A 336 16.43 1.42 -6.54
C PRO A 336 16.04 2.88 -6.84
N TYR A 337 16.98 3.62 -7.44
CA TYR A 337 16.80 4.98 -7.96
C TYR A 337 17.11 4.95 -9.45
N ILE A 338 16.27 5.63 -10.24
CA ILE A 338 16.44 5.79 -11.69
C ILE A 338 17.10 7.15 -11.98
N VAL A 339 16.77 8.14 -11.16
CA VAL A 339 17.21 9.54 -11.26
C VAL A 339 17.76 10.02 -9.91
N PRO A 340 18.70 10.98 -9.86
CA PRO A 340 19.14 11.57 -8.61
C PRO A 340 18.01 12.41 -7.95
N PRO A 341 18.00 12.62 -6.62
CA PRO A 341 16.88 13.25 -5.91
C PRO A 341 16.57 14.71 -6.30
N TRP A 342 17.50 15.39 -6.97
CA TRP A 342 17.35 16.76 -7.50
C TRP A 342 16.97 16.81 -8.98
N TRP A 343 16.84 15.66 -9.65
CA TRP A 343 16.38 15.62 -11.05
C TRP A 343 14.96 16.17 -11.16
N GLN A 344 14.77 17.08 -12.11
CA GLN A 344 13.47 17.64 -12.42
C GLN A 344 12.89 16.90 -13.61
N GLY A 345 11.67 16.41 -13.47
CA GLY A 345 10.95 15.75 -14.55
C GLY A 345 10.50 16.72 -15.65
N PRO A 346 9.96 16.18 -16.77
CA PRO A 346 9.17 16.99 -17.70
C PRO A 346 8.00 17.66 -16.97
N GLN A 347 7.51 18.78 -17.49
CA GLN A 347 6.27 19.38 -16.98
C GLN A 347 5.10 18.46 -17.34
N THR A 348 4.10 18.35 -16.46
CA THR A 348 2.97 17.45 -16.68
C THR A 348 1.62 18.08 -16.41
N PHE A 349 0.71 17.88 -17.36
CA PHE A 349 -0.64 18.43 -17.36
C PHE A 349 -1.64 17.28 -17.32
N ILE A 350 -2.51 17.27 -16.31
CA ILE A 350 -3.57 16.28 -16.12
C ILE A 350 -4.77 17.05 -15.58
N GLU A 351 -5.71 17.39 -16.46
CA GLU A 351 -6.92 18.14 -16.10
C GLU A 351 -7.88 17.28 -15.25
N ALA A 352 -8.90 17.90 -14.65
CA ALA A 352 -9.82 17.22 -13.75
C ALA A 352 -10.98 16.52 -14.48
N SER A 353 -11.33 16.98 -15.69
CA SER A 353 -12.38 16.39 -16.53
C SER A 353 -11.91 16.04 -17.97
N ILE A 354 -12.70 15.24 -18.67
CA ILE A 354 -12.48 14.86 -20.09
C ILE A 354 -12.64 16.08 -20.99
N GLU A 355 -13.66 16.88 -20.71
CA GLU A 355 -14.05 18.09 -21.42
C GLU A 355 -13.00 19.20 -21.25
N GLU A 356 -12.46 19.37 -20.04
CA GLU A 356 -11.32 20.25 -19.76
C GLU A 356 -10.09 19.82 -20.56
N ALA A 357 -9.74 18.53 -20.53
CA ALA A 357 -8.59 18.00 -21.27
C ALA A 357 -8.74 18.15 -22.79
N GLN A 358 -9.94 17.95 -23.34
CA GLN A 358 -10.23 18.16 -24.76
C GLN A 358 -10.12 19.64 -25.16
N ALA A 359 -10.75 20.55 -24.40
CA ALA A 359 -10.67 21.98 -24.70
C ALA A 359 -9.24 22.54 -24.55
N ARG A 360 -8.51 22.07 -23.53
CA ARG A 360 -7.08 22.40 -23.31
C ARG A 360 -6.20 21.86 -24.42
N HIS A 361 -6.48 20.65 -24.93
CA HIS A 361 -5.80 20.05 -26.07
C HIS A 361 -6.02 20.86 -27.35
N GLU A 362 -7.28 21.15 -27.70
CA GLU A 362 -7.61 21.90 -28.92
C GLU A 362 -7.00 23.32 -28.89
N GLN A 363 -7.09 24.03 -27.76
CA GLN A 363 -6.39 25.31 -27.58
C GLN A 363 -4.88 25.16 -27.77
N ASN A 364 -4.24 24.15 -27.18
CA ASN A 364 -2.79 23.96 -27.30
C ASN A 364 -2.32 23.68 -28.73
N ILE A 365 -3.15 23.01 -29.56
CA ILE A 365 -2.84 22.78 -30.98
C ILE A 365 -2.97 24.07 -31.81
N GLN A 366 -3.84 25.00 -31.41
CA GLN A 366 -4.01 26.30 -32.06
C GLN A 366 -2.96 27.34 -31.62
N ASP A 367 -2.68 27.43 -30.32
CA ASP A 367 -1.78 28.44 -29.73
C ASP A 367 -0.28 28.12 -29.91
N GLU A 368 0.10 26.85 -30.06
CA GLU A 368 1.50 26.39 -29.97
C GLU A 368 2.05 25.81 -31.29
N LEU A 369 1.89 26.55 -32.39
CA LEU A 369 2.28 26.10 -33.74
C LEU A 369 3.78 25.74 -33.88
N ASP A 370 4.66 26.39 -33.12
CA ASP A 370 6.12 26.12 -33.11
C ASP A 370 6.53 24.89 -32.27
N ALA A 371 5.59 24.24 -31.57
CA ALA A 371 5.86 23.03 -30.80
C ALA A 371 5.81 21.77 -31.68
N ILE A 372 6.54 20.73 -31.27
CA ILE A 372 6.39 19.39 -31.87
C ILE A 372 5.37 18.58 -31.06
N HIS A 373 4.23 18.26 -31.68
CA HIS A 373 3.07 17.61 -31.09
C HIS A 373 3.09 16.11 -31.44
N ILE A 374 3.22 15.25 -30.43
CA ILE A 374 3.43 13.80 -30.59
C ILE A 374 2.48 13.03 -29.68
N TYR A 375 1.74 12.06 -30.20
CA TYR A 375 0.78 11.23 -29.49
C TYR A 375 1.35 9.83 -29.27
N THR A 376 1.08 9.18 -28.14
CA THR A 376 1.67 7.86 -27.80
C THR A 376 0.69 6.93 -27.09
N ASP A 377 0.66 5.66 -27.54
CA ASP A 377 -0.09 4.54 -26.91
C ASP A 377 0.82 3.30 -26.75
N GLY A 378 0.42 2.39 -25.85
CA GLY A 378 0.94 1.03 -25.78
C GLY A 378 -0.14 -0.03 -25.67
N SER A 379 -0.53 -0.63 -26.80
CA SER A 379 -1.63 -1.60 -26.88
C SER A 379 -1.26 -3.05 -26.53
N GLY A 380 -2.28 -3.88 -26.27
CA GLY A 380 -2.13 -5.31 -25.96
C GLY A 380 -3.21 -6.16 -26.63
N ILE A 381 -2.82 -6.90 -27.68
CA ILE A 381 -3.71 -7.67 -28.56
C ILE A 381 -3.25 -9.13 -28.60
N ASP A 382 -4.16 -10.08 -28.39
CA ASP A 382 -3.91 -11.53 -28.46
C ASP A 382 -2.64 -12.02 -27.73
N GLY A 383 -2.40 -11.46 -26.54
CA GLY A 383 -1.23 -11.76 -25.71
C GLY A 383 0.09 -11.19 -26.22
N SER A 384 0.06 -10.31 -27.23
CA SER A 384 1.18 -9.58 -27.83
C SER A 384 1.10 -8.10 -27.43
N ILE A 385 2.22 -7.47 -27.08
CA ILE A 385 2.28 -6.05 -26.64
C ILE A 385 2.93 -5.20 -27.74
N GLY A 386 2.34 -4.04 -28.02
CA GLY A 386 2.86 -3.06 -28.96
C GLY A 386 3.05 -1.69 -28.31
N ALA A 387 3.76 -0.80 -29.00
CA ALA A 387 3.99 0.58 -28.61
C ALA A 387 4.08 1.46 -29.85
N ALA A 388 3.59 2.69 -29.80
CA ALA A 388 3.75 3.65 -30.90
C ALA A 388 3.86 5.11 -30.45
N ALA A 389 4.40 5.93 -31.35
CA ALA A 389 4.40 7.37 -31.29
C ALA A 389 4.07 7.94 -32.69
N VAL A 390 3.11 8.88 -32.75
CA VAL A 390 2.66 9.55 -33.99
C VAL A 390 2.87 11.05 -33.83
N CYS A 391 3.75 11.64 -34.62
CA CYS A 391 4.02 13.08 -34.63
C CYS A 391 3.19 13.77 -35.70
N THR A 392 2.20 14.56 -35.31
CA THR A 392 1.37 15.31 -36.27
C THR A 392 2.13 16.47 -36.91
N THR A 393 3.12 17.05 -36.23
CA THR A 393 3.94 18.16 -36.74
C THR A 393 4.91 17.74 -37.86
N THR A 394 5.37 16.48 -37.89
CA THR A 394 6.31 15.95 -38.91
C THR A 394 5.72 14.84 -39.77
N GLN A 395 4.49 14.41 -39.50
CA GLN A 395 3.84 13.23 -40.10
C GLN A 395 4.64 11.92 -39.93
N GLU A 396 5.53 11.88 -38.92
CA GLU A 396 6.40 10.75 -38.64
C GLU A 396 5.73 9.79 -37.63
N THR A 397 5.74 8.48 -37.90
CA THR A 397 5.24 7.44 -37.00
C THR A 397 6.37 6.47 -36.68
N LYS A 398 6.58 6.18 -35.39
CA LYS A 398 7.45 5.11 -34.92
C LYS A 398 6.65 4.11 -34.11
N SER A 399 6.99 2.83 -34.23
CA SER A 399 6.35 1.76 -33.47
C SER A 399 7.33 0.65 -33.13
N ALA A 400 7.06 -0.08 -32.05
CA ALA A 400 7.91 -1.14 -31.54
C ALA A 400 7.07 -2.33 -31.05
N TYR A 401 7.53 -3.55 -31.36
CA TYR A 401 6.95 -4.76 -30.80
C TYR A 401 7.62 -5.04 -29.45
N MET A 402 6.82 -5.21 -28.40
CA MET A 402 7.30 -5.33 -27.01
C MET A 402 7.27 -6.77 -26.49
N GLY A 403 7.22 -7.76 -27.39
CA GLY A 403 7.10 -9.17 -27.03
C GLY A 403 5.67 -9.55 -26.57
N ASP A 404 5.58 -10.65 -25.82
CA ASP A 404 4.32 -11.21 -25.34
C ASP A 404 3.92 -10.72 -23.92
N GLU A 405 2.74 -11.12 -23.43
CA GLU A 405 2.26 -10.85 -22.06
C GLU A 405 3.13 -11.50 -20.94
N THR A 406 4.10 -12.34 -21.32
CA THR A 406 5.08 -12.94 -20.40
C THR A 406 6.39 -12.13 -20.36
N THR A 407 6.65 -11.33 -21.39
CA THR A 407 7.79 -10.43 -21.53
C THR A 407 7.44 -9.01 -21.07
N SER A 408 6.38 -8.41 -21.60
CA SER A 408 5.99 -7.02 -21.35
C SER A 408 4.53 -6.87 -20.91
N THR A 409 4.14 -5.64 -20.59
CA THR A 409 2.77 -5.24 -20.27
C THR A 409 2.37 -4.01 -21.08
N VAL A 410 1.08 -3.79 -21.30
CA VAL A 410 0.47 -2.55 -21.85
C VAL A 410 1.16 -1.30 -21.29
N TYR A 411 1.21 -1.15 -19.95
CA TYR A 411 1.91 -0.05 -19.24
C TYR A 411 3.42 0.14 -19.60
N ALA A 412 4.09 -0.89 -20.10
CA ALA A 412 5.48 -0.78 -20.57
C ALA A 412 5.55 -0.49 -22.08
N GLY A 413 4.55 -0.90 -22.86
CA GLY A 413 4.33 -0.35 -24.21
C GLY A 413 4.11 1.15 -24.16
N GLU A 414 3.34 1.64 -23.21
CA GLU A 414 3.02 3.07 -22.99
C GLU A 414 4.28 3.90 -22.70
N LEU A 415 5.14 3.40 -21.81
CA LEU A 415 6.45 3.99 -21.56
C LEU A 415 7.37 3.92 -22.80
N GLN A 416 7.32 2.83 -23.57
CA GLN A 416 8.05 2.75 -24.84
C GLN A 416 7.50 3.76 -25.86
N GLY A 417 6.19 4.01 -25.93
CA GLY A 417 5.58 5.05 -26.75
C GLY A 417 6.17 6.43 -26.44
N ILE A 418 6.26 6.81 -25.17
CA ILE A 418 6.93 8.06 -24.73
C ILE A 418 8.41 8.07 -25.15
N SER A 419 9.13 6.95 -25.05
CA SER A 419 10.53 6.85 -25.53
C SER A 419 10.64 7.01 -27.06
N LEU A 420 9.70 6.46 -27.84
CA LEU A 420 9.63 6.63 -29.29
C LEU A 420 9.30 8.09 -29.67
N ALA A 421 8.41 8.77 -28.95
CA ALA A 421 8.13 10.19 -29.16
C ALA A 421 9.36 11.06 -28.94
N LEU A 422 10.13 10.76 -27.88
CA LEU A 422 11.41 11.44 -27.62
C LEU A 422 12.43 11.16 -28.73
N GLN A 423 12.46 9.97 -29.34
CA GLN A 423 13.31 9.70 -30.52
C GLN A 423 12.89 10.53 -31.74
N ILE A 424 11.60 10.70 -32.01
CA ILE A 424 11.12 11.58 -33.09
C ILE A 424 11.56 13.03 -32.83
N ALA A 425 11.45 13.52 -31.59
CA ALA A 425 11.91 14.86 -31.23
C ALA A 425 13.45 15.03 -31.32
N GLN A 426 14.22 14.01 -30.92
CA GLN A 426 15.68 13.98 -31.08
C GLN A 426 16.09 14.05 -32.56
N GLU A 427 15.35 13.37 -33.45
CA GLU A 427 15.62 13.38 -34.89
C GLU A 427 15.09 14.63 -35.61
N ASP A 428 13.96 15.21 -35.21
CA ASP A 428 13.55 16.54 -35.67
C ASP A 428 14.61 17.60 -35.33
N ARG A 429 15.15 17.54 -34.11
CA ARG A 429 16.22 18.44 -33.67
C ARG A 429 17.54 18.21 -34.42
N SER A 430 17.93 16.96 -34.70
CA SER A 430 19.17 16.65 -35.44
C SER A 430 19.09 17.01 -36.93
N LYS A 431 17.88 17.03 -37.52
CA LYS A 431 17.61 17.60 -38.85
C LYS A 431 17.78 19.14 -38.89
N GLY A 432 18.07 19.79 -37.76
CA GLY A 432 18.35 21.22 -37.63
C GLY A 432 17.13 22.07 -37.24
N ASN A 433 15.96 21.46 -37.02
CA ASN A 433 14.74 22.19 -36.75
C ASN A 433 14.78 22.90 -35.39
N ARG A 434 14.13 24.07 -35.34
CA ARG A 434 13.90 24.83 -34.12
C ARG A 434 12.42 24.68 -33.74
N ARG A 435 12.18 24.13 -32.55
CA ARG A 435 10.87 24.01 -31.92
C ARG A 435 10.90 24.82 -30.64
N SER A 436 9.75 25.35 -30.23
CA SER A 436 9.61 26.04 -28.94
C SER A 436 9.66 25.05 -27.76
N LYS A 437 9.06 23.86 -27.95
CA LYS A 437 9.01 22.75 -26.98
C LYS A 437 8.53 21.45 -27.64
N ILE A 438 8.60 20.36 -26.88
CA ILE A 438 8.00 19.07 -27.20
C ILE A 438 6.73 18.91 -26.36
N ALA A 439 5.60 18.63 -27.01
CA ALA A 439 4.34 18.31 -26.37
C ALA A 439 3.97 16.84 -26.66
N ILE A 440 4.19 15.97 -25.67
CA ILE A 440 3.81 14.55 -25.76
C ILE A 440 2.40 14.37 -25.18
N TYR A 441 1.49 13.76 -25.93
CA TYR A 441 0.12 13.46 -25.53
C TYR A 441 -0.06 11.95 -25.32
N THR A 442 -0.67 11.56 -24.21
CA THR A 442 -1.01 10.16 -23.90
C THR A 442 -2.22 10.11 -22.97
N ASP A 443 -3.06 9.10 -23.11
CA ASP A 443 -4.17 8.88 -22.17
C ASP A 443 -3.75 8.18 -20.86
N ASN A 444 -2.53 7.65 -20.79
CA ASN A 444 -2.06 6.93 -19.62
C ASN A 444 -1.50 7.86 -18.52
N GLN A 445 -2.39 8.36 -17.67
CA GLN A 445 -2.00 9.14 -16.48
C GLN A 445 -0.98 8.45 -15.56
N ALA A 446 -0.86 7.12 -15.57
CA ALA A 446 0.13 6.40 -14.77
C ALA A 446 1.53 6.44 -15.41
N ALA A 447 1.63 6.45 -16.74
CA ALA A 447 2.87 6.71 -17.47
C ALA A 447 3.36 8.15 -17.20
N ILE A 448 2.48 9.16 -17.40
CA ILE A 448 2.77 10.59 -17.12
C ILE A 448 3.34 10.79 -15.71
N ARG A 449 2.68 10.23 -14.69
CA ARG A 449 3.11 10.36 -13.27
C ARG A 449 4.43 9.63 -12.98
N SER A 450 4.80 8.64 -13.79
CA SER A 450 6.01 7.84 -13.60
C SER A 450 7.21 8.38 -14.37
N THR A 451 7.02 9.00 -15.53
CA THR A 451 8.06 9.74 -16.26
C THR A 451 8.40 11.07 -15.56
N ALA A 452 7.41 11.74 -14.98
CA ALA A 452 7.64 12.92 -14.13
C ALA A 452 8.38 12.61 -12.81
N ARG A 453 8.20 11.39 -12.26
CA ARG A 453 8.82 10.97 -11.00
C ARG A 453 9.28 9.49 -11.06
N PRO A 454 10.36 9.18 -11.79
CA PRO A 454 10.84 7.82 -11.95
C PRO A 454 11.20 7.14 -10.62
N LYS A 455 10.78 5.88 -10.46
CA LYS A 455 11.00 5.07 -9.24
C LYS A 455 11.42 3.66 -9.62
N GLY A 456 12.31 3.06 -8.82
CA GLY A 456 12.73 1.66 -8.96
C GLY A 456 11.57 0.66 -8.84
N LYS A 457 10.91 0.40 -9.96
CA LYS A 457 9.76 -0.50 -10.13
C LYS A 457 9.89 -1.24 -11.47
N SER A 458 8.93 -2.11 -11.77
CA SER A 458 8.88 -2.78 -13.08
C SER A 458 8.71 -1.75 -14.20
N GLY A 459 9.47 -1.89 -15.29
CA GLY A 459 9.62 -0.86 -16.33
C GLY A 459 10.77 0.13 -16.06
N ALA A 460 11.68 -0.17 -15.13
CA ALA A 460 12.74 0.78 -14.74
C ALA A 460 13.72 1.11 -15.86
N TYR A 461 14.01 0.16 -16.76
CA TYR A 461 14.92 0.40 -17.89
C TYR A 461 14.34 1.41 -18.90
N LEU A 462 13.02 1.33 -19.16
CA LEU A 462 12.30 2.29 -20.01
C LEU A 462 12.31 3.68 -19.37
N LEU A 463 11.99 3.78 -18.09
CA LEU A 463 12.05 5.04 -17.34
C LEU A 463 13.47 5.64 -17.31
N LYS A 464 14.52 4.80 -17.27
CA LYS A 464 15.91 5.26 -17.39
C LYS A 464 16.20 5.83 -18.79
N ASN A 465 15.76 5.15 -19.84
CA ASN A 465 15.91 5.63 -21.23
C ASN A 465 15.20 6.98 -21.42
N ILE A 466 13.92 7.06 -21.04
CA ILE A 466 13.10 8.28 -21.09
C ILE A 466 13.76 9.44 -20.32
N THR A 467 14.33 9.16 -19.14
CA THR A 467 15.09 10.15 -18.36
C THR A 467 16.26 10.70 -19.18
N GLN A 468 17.10 9.80 -19.70
CA GLN A 468 18.29 10.17 -20.46
C GLN A 468 17.93 10.99 -21.70
N GLN A 469 16.92 10.58 -22.47
CA GLN A 469 16.46 11.31 -23.65
C GLN A 469 15.93 12.71 -23.29
N ILE A 470 15.18 12.86 -22.19
CA ILE A 470 14.70 14.17 -21.71
C ILE A 470 15.86 15.07 -21.29
N ASP A 471 16.89 14.54 -20.64
CA ASP A 471 18.08 15.30 -20.27
C ASP A 471 18.92 15.70 -21.50
N GLU A 472 19.07 14.81 -22.48
CA GLU A 472 19.73 15.05 -23.76
C GLU A 472 19.01 16.11 -24.62
N LEU A 473 17.68 16.23 -24.50
CA LEU A 473 16.89 17.27 -25.15
C LEU A 473 16.96 18.59 -24.37
N ARG A 474 16.95 18.54 -23.03
CA ARG A 474 17.07 19.74 -22.18
C ARG A 474 18.43 20.42 -22.31
N THR A 475 19.54 19.69 -22.49
CA THR A 475 20.86 20.30 -22.77
C THR A 475 20.94 21.00 -24.12
N GLN A 476 19.98 20.73 -25.03
CA GLN A 476 19.81 21.42 -26.31
C GLN A 476 18.77 22.55 -26.25
N ASP A 477 18.40 23.00 -25.04
CA ASP A 477 17.38 24.02 -24.74
C ASP A 477 15.97 23.67 -25.31
N LEU A 478 15.64 22.38 -25.39
CA LEU A 478 14.36 21.90 -25.88
C LEU A 478 13.58 21.21 -24.75
N ASN A 479 12.65 21.95 -24.15
CA ASN A 479 11.87 21.48 -23.00
C ASN A 479 10.80 20.46 -23.40
N THR A 480 10.57 19.46 -22.54
CA THR A 480 9.53 18.43 -22.71
C THR A 480 8.37 18.66 -21.76
N GLU A 481 7.16 18.70 -22.31
CA GLU A 481 5.89 18.59 -21.60
C GLU A 481 5.22 17.25 -21.93
N ILE A 482 4.55 16.64 -20.94
CA ILE A 482 3.72 15.45 -21.14
C ILE A 482 2.30 15.73 -20.64
N ARG A 483 1.34 15.68 -21.56
CA ARG A 483 -0.03 16.16 -21.40
C ARG A 483 -1.00 14.97 -21.48
N TRP A 484 -1.96 14.94 -20.58
CA TRP A 484 -3.03 13.95 -20.63
C TRP A 484 -4.05 14.30 -21.71
N VAL A 485 -4.46 13.31 -22.49
CA VAL A 485 -5.64 13.38 -23.37
C VAL A 485 -6.61 12.25 -23.03
N PRO A 486 -7.92 12.42 -23.17
CA PRO A 486 -8.88 11.33 -22.97
C PRO A 486 -8.87 10.33 -24.14
N ALA A 487 -8.89 9.04 -23.82
CA ALA A 487 -8.98 7.95 -24.79
C ALA A 487 -10.36 7.86 -25.47
N HIS A 488 -10.38 7.45 -26.74
CA HIS A 488 -11.59 7.06 -27.51
C HIS A 488 -12.68 8.13 -27.59
N ILE A 489 -12.30 9.41 -27.65
CA ILE A 489 -13.22 10.52 -27.95
C ILE A 489 -13.02 11.13 -29.35
N GLY A 490 -12.17 10.54 -30.19
CA GLY A 490 -11.93 11.01 -31.56
C GLY A 490 -10.84 12.09 -31.68
N ILE A 491 -9.93 12.21 -30.70
CA ILE A 491 -8.69 12.99 -30.88
C ILE A 491 -7.81 12.23 -31.88
N GLN A 492 -7.85 12.64 -33.15
CA GLN A 492 -7.28 11.92 -34.30
C GLN A 492 -5.87 11.37 -34.04
N GLY A 493 -4.96 12.20 -33.51
CA GLY A 493 -3.59 11.76 -33.20
C GLY A 493 -3.49 10.65 -32.13
N ASN A 494 -4.42 10.59 -31.17
CA ASN A 494 -4.47 9.52 -30.17
C ASN A 494 -5.05 8.23 -30.78
N GLU A 495 -6.10 8.31 -31.59
CA GLU A 495 -6.66 7.14 -32.29
C GLU A 495 -5.67 6.59 -33.34
N ASP A 496 -4.86 7.46 -33.97
CA ASP A 496 -3.77 7.06 -34.86
C ASP A 496 -2.61 6.38 -34.10
N ALA A 497 -2.30 6.84 -32.89
CA ALA A 497 -1.30 6.21 -32.02
C ALA A 497 -1.77 4.82 -31.52
N ASP A 498 -3.03 4.71 -31.07
CA ASP A 498 -3.68 3.44 -30.71
C ASP A 498 -3.68 2.45 -31.89
N ARG A 499 -4.06 2.90 -33.09
CA ARG A 499 -3.99 2.06 -34.30
C ARG A 499 -2.55 1.61 -34.56
N ALA A 500 -1.58 2.51 -34.54
CA ALA A 500 -0.17 2.17 -34.77
C ALA A 500 0.40 1.20 -33.70
N ALA A 501 0.00 1.34 -32.44
CA ALA A 501 0.43 0.45 -31.35
C ALA A 501 -0.23 -0.93 -31.44
N LYS A 502 -1.49 -1.03 -31.90
CA LYS A 502 -2.12 -2.30 -32.28
C LYS A 502 -1.39 -2.92 -33.46
N GLU A 503 -1.12 -2.17 -34.52
CA GLU A 503 -0.44 -2.66 -35.72
C GLU A 503 0.97 -3.18 -35.45
N ALA A 504 1.68 -2.62 -34.47
CA ALA A 504 2.98 -3.11 -34.00
C ALA A 504 2.96 -4.57 -33.52
N THR A 505 1.81 -5.06 -33.01
CA THR A 505 1.64 -6.47 -32.58
C THR A 505 1.47 -7.45 -33.76
N GLY A 506 1.30 -6.92 -34.97
CA GLY A 506 0.90 -7.68 -36.16
C GLY A 506 -0.62 -7.71 -36.42
N TRP A 507 -1.44 -7.17 -35.52
CA TRP A 507 -2.89 -6.99 -35.74
C TRP A 507 -3.17 -6.05 -36.92
N ARG A 508 -4.22 -6.28 -37.68
CA ARG A 508 -4.78 -5.36 -38.68
C ARG A 508 -6.31 -5.39 -38.61
N GLU A 509 -6.95 -4.34 -39.13
CA GLU A 509 -8.41 -4.25 -39.19
C GLU A 509 -9.02 -5.42 -40.00
N GLY A 510 -10.29 -5.74 -39.72
CA GLY A 510 -10.98 -6.89 -40.32
C GLY A 510 -10.53 -8.26 -39.79
N GLY A 511 -9.63 -8.30 -38.79
CA GLY A 511 -9.06 -9.56 -38.27
C GLY A 511 -7.93 -10.13 -39.11
N LEU A 512 -7.34 -9.31 -39.99
CA LEU A 512 -6.15 -9.66 -40.76
C LEU A 512 -4.89 -9.62 -39.88
N THR A 513 -3.85 -10.34 -40.29
CA THR A 513 -2.52 -10.30 -39.66
C THR A 513 -1.48 -9.77 -40.65
N GLY A 514 -0.72 -8.78 -40.19
CA GLY A 514 0.39 -8.16 -40.93
C GLY A 514 1.74 -8.41 -40.25
N PRO A 515 2.83 -7.87 -40.80
CA PRO A 515 4.12 -7.89 -40.13
C PRO A 515 4.05 -7.10 -38.81
N ARG A 516 4.77 -7.62 -37.81
CA ARG A 516 5.01 -6.92 -36.53
C ARG A 516 6.01 -5.78 -36.73
N ALA A 517 5.97 -4.80 -35.83
CA ALA A 517 7.06 -3.85 -35.69
C ALA A 517 8.35 -4.55 -35.22
N VAL A 518 9.49 -3.85 -35.34
CA VAL A 518 10.79 -4.35 -34.86
C VAL A 518 10.81 -4.33 -33.33
N GLU A 519 11.47 -5.32 -32.70
CA GLU A 519 11.71 -5.30 -31.25
C GLU A 519 12.80 -4.26 -30.90
N PRO A 520 12.66 -3.49 -29.80
CA PRO A 520 13.70 -2.56 -29.40
C PRO A 520 14.98 -3.30 -28.99
N GLN A 521 16.16 -2.73 -29.28
CA GLN A 521 17.47 -3.34 -28.99
C GLN A 521 17.65 -3.81 -27.53
N GLN A 522 16.91 -3.19 -26.61
CA GLN A 522 16.86 -3.55 -25.20
C GLN A 522 15.41 -3.91 -24.81
N LEU A 523 15.02 -5.16 -25.04
CA LEU A 523 13.78 -5.74 -24.53
C LEU A 523 14.09 -6.74 -23.41
N TYR A 524 13.52 -6.51 -22.22
CA TYR A 524 13.76 -7.33 -21.03
C TYR A 524 12.45 -7.82 -20.40
N PRO A 525 12.28 -9.13 -20.14
CA PRO A 525 11.16 -9.64 -19.36
C PRO A 525 10.98 -8.91 -18.02
N LEU A 526 9.78 -8.38 -17.82
CA LEU A 526 9.45 -7.54 -16.67
C LEU A 526 9.26 -8.37 -15.39
N ARG A 527 9.62 -7.77 -14.25
CA ARG A 527 9.34 -8.37 -12.94
C ARG A 527 7.83 -8.51 -12.67
N SER A 528 7.01 -7.64 -13.27
CA SER A 528 5.55 -7.70 -13.24
C SER A 528 5.01 -8.93 -13.98
N THR A 529 5.45 -9.17 -15.22
CA THR A 529 4.98 -10.30 -16.04
C THR A 529 5.41 -11.63 -15.43
N MET A 530 6.66 -11.77 -14.99
CA MET A 530 7.12 -12.98 -14.30
C MET A 530 6.25 -13.32 -13.08
N LYS A 531 5.88 -12.30 -12.29
CA LYS A 531 5.02 -12.46 -11.11
C LYS A 531 3.59 -12.87 -11.49
N THR A 532 3.04 -12.28 -12.56
CA THR A 532 1.71 -12.62 -13.11
C THR A 532 1.68 -14.03 -13.68
N TRP A 533 2.65 -14.38 -14.55
CA TRP A 533 2.84 -15.71 -15.12
C TRP A 533 3.02 -16.77 -14.03
N SER A 534 3.88 -16.51 -13.02
CA SER A 534 4.11 -17.43 -11.91
C SER A 534 2.83 -17.67 -11.11
N HIS A 535 2.01 -16.64 -10.90
CA HIS A 535 0.71 -16.77 -10.24
C HIS A 535 -0.31 -17.53 -11.10
N LYS A 536 -0.36 -17.27 -12.42
CA LYS A 536 -1.20 -17.94 -13.43
C LYS A 536 -0.92 -19.45 -13.45
N GLU A 537 0.34 -19.85 -13.61
CA GLU A 537 0.75 -21.26 -13.63
C GLU A 537 0.69 -21.95 -12.26
N THR A 538 0.85 -21.21 -11.14
CA THR A 538 0.64 -21.78 -9.79
C THR A 538 -0.84 -22.09 -9.55
N ILE A 539 -1.75 -21.18 -9.91
CA ILE A 539 -3.20 -21.41 -9.78
C ILE A 539 -3.64 -22.56 -10.69
N LYS A 540 -3.24 -22.57 -11.96
CA LYS A 540 -3.53 -23.65 -12.92
C LYS A 540 -3.03 -25.02 -12.42
N SER A 541 -1.80 -25.08 -11.91
CA SER A 541 -1.24 -26.29 -11.29
C SER A 541 -2.05 -26.72 -10.06
N TRP A 542 -2.51 -25.78 -9.23
CA TRP A 542 -3.33 -26.07 -8.06
C TRP A 542 -4.76 -26.50 -8.43
N GLU A 543 -5.38 -25.93 -9.47
CA GLU A 543 -6.67 -26.37 -10.01
C GLU A 543 -6.59 -27.83 -10.48
N THR A 544 -5.57 -28.18 -11.30
CA THR A 544 -5.36 -29.55 -11.77
C THR A 544 -5.18 -30.53 -10.61
N SER A 545 -4.29 -30.23 -9.66
CA SER A 545 -4.08 -31.08 -8.47
C SER A 545 -5.33 -31.20 -7.59
N TRP A 546 -6.14 -30.15 -7.48
CA TRP A 546 -7.36 -30.15 -6.67
C TRP A 546 -8.51 -30.96 -7.32
N VAL A 547 -8.55 -31.02 -8.65
CA VAL A 547 -9.50 -31.87 -9.39
C VAL A 547 -9.12 -33.35 -9.29
N SER A 548 -7.82 -33.68 -9.41
CA SER A 548 -7.32 -35.06 -9.39
C SER A 548 -7.20 -35.67 -7.99
N GLU A 549 -7.08 -34.87 -6.93
CA GLU A 549 -6.96 -35.38 -5.55
C GLU A 549 -8.22 -36.16 -5.11
N THR A 550 -7.98 -37.34 -4.54
CA THR A 550 -8.95 -38.30 -3.99
C THR A 550 -9.37 -37.97 -2.55
N ARG A 551 -8.51 -37.24 -1.82
CA ARG A 551 -8.74 -36.74 -0.46
C ARG A 551 -9.56 -35.44 -0.50
N GLY A 552 -9.97 -34.93 0.67
CA GLY A 552 -10.63 -33.62 0.77
C GLY A 552 -11.99 -33.46 0.07
N ARG A 553 -12.57 -34.50 -0.55
CA ARG A 553 -13.74 -34.38 -1.47
C ARG A 553 -14.99 -33.71 -0.89
N ALA A 554 -15.19 -33.72 0.43
CA ALA A 554 -16.24 -32.93 1.08
C ALA A 554 -16.07 -31.42 0.80
N SER A 555 -14.87 -30.89 1.03
CA SER A 555 -14.51 -29.52 0.68
C SER A 555 -14.63 -29.26 -0.83
N PHE A 556 -14.26 -30.23 -1.68
CA PHE A 556 -14.40 -30.13 -3.14
C PHE A 556 -15.86 -29.95 -3.58
N ARG A 557 -16.82 -30.66 -2.96
CA ARG A 557 -18.26 -30.47 -3.23
C ARG A 557 -18.71 -29.02 -3.01
N HIS A 558 -18.10 -28.30 -2.06
CA HIS A 558 -18.40 -26.90 -1.80
C HIS A 558 -17.61 -25.95 -2.71
N THR A 559 -16.32 -26.23 -2.88
CA THR A 559 -15.32 -25.42 -3.57
C THR A 559 -14.53 -26.29 -4.57
N PRO A 560 -15.04 -26.52 -5.79
CA PRO A 560 -14.38 -27.37 -6.79
C PRO A 560 -13.26 -26.66 -7.56
N LYS A 561 -13.18 -25.33 -7.50
CA LYS A 561 -12.05 -24.50 -7.93
C LYS A 561 -11.48 -23.78 -6.69
N PRO A 562 -10.16 -23.83 -6.42
CA PRO A 562 -9.55 -23.09 -5.32
C PRO A 562 -9.84 -21.59 -5.43
N SER A 563 -10.19 -20.94 -4.32
CA SER A 563 -10.55 -19.53 -4.34
C SER A 563 -10.34 -18.85 -2.99
N ARG A 564 -9.85 -17.61 -3.02
CA ARG A 564 -9.78 -16.73 -1.84
C ARG A 564 -11.14 -16.50 -1.19
N LYS A 565 -12.25 -16.60 -1.95
CA LYS A 565 -13.64 -16.47 -1.46
C LYS A 565 -14.03 -17.47 -0.36
N VAL A 566 -13.23 -18.52 -0.14
CA VAL A 566 -13.39 -19.42 1.02
C VAL A 566 -13.07 -18.70 2.33
N LEU A 567 -12.09 -17.78 2.34
CA LEU A 567 -11.66 -17.05 3.54
C LEU A 567 -12.74 -16.07 4.01
N ASP A 568 -13.47 -15.45 3.09
CA ASP A 568 -14.58 -14.51 3.32
C ASP A 568 -15.71 -15.15 4.16
N LEU A 569 -15.85 -16.48 4.14
CA LEU A 569 -16.81 -17.23 4.97
C LEU A 569 -16.42 -17.25 6.46
N HIS A 570 -15.15 -17.02 6.76
CA HIS A 570 -14.60 -16.99 8.12
C HIS A 570 -14.38 -15.56 8.64
N ASP A 571 -14.55 -14.54 7.79
CA ASP A 571 -14.47 -13.14 8.20
C ASP A 571 -15.58 -12.77 9.19
N GLY A 572 -15.22 -12.03 10.24
CA GLY A 572 -16.10 -11.70 11.37
C GLY A 572 -16.53 -12.88 12.26
N LEU A 573 -16.11 -14.13 11.98
CA LEU A 573 -16.43 -15.28 12.84
C LEU A 573 -15.42 -15.44 13.99
N ILE A 574 -15.92 -15.55 15.22
CA ILE A 574 -15.12 -15.98 16.37
C ILE A 574 -14.52 -17.38 16.13
N LYS A 575 -13.34 -17.66 16.72
CA LYS A 575 -12.58 -18.92 16.55
C LYS A 575 -13.45 -20.19 16.66
N LYS A 576 -14.35 -20.23 17.64
CA LYS A 576 -15.35 -21.29 17.87
C LYS A 576 -16.22 -21.56 16.63
N ARG A 577 -16.85 -20.52 16.09
CA ARG A 577 -17.74 -20.58 14.90
C ARG A 577 -16.98 -20.86 13.61
N SER A 578 -15.80 -20.26 13.46
CA SER A 578 -14.89 -20.51 12.34
C SER A 578 -14.45 -21.99 12.27
N ALA A 579 -14.12 -22.58 13.43
CA ALA A 579 -13.80 -24.01 13.53
C ALA A 579 -15.02 -24.92 13.25
N LEU A 580 -16.21 -24.59 13.76
CA LEU A 580 -17.43 -25.33 13.48
C LEU A 580 -17.77 -25.31 11.97
N LEU A 581 -17.63 -24.17 11.29
CA LEU A 581 -17.81 -24.07 9.84
C LEU A 581 -16.82 -24.94 9.07
N MET A 582 -15.57 -24.99 9.50
CA MET A 582 -14.55 -25.88 8.92
C MET A 582 -14.93 -27.36 9.09
N GLN A 583 -15.40 -27.76 10.28
CA GLN A 583 -15.85 -29.14 10.54
C GLN A 583 -17.07 -29.53 9.70
N LEU A 584 -18.03 -28.61 9.52
CA LEU A 584 -19.20 -28.80 8.66
C LEU A 584 -18.80 -28.97 7.18
N ARG A 585 -17.92 -28.10 6.65
CA ARG A 585 -17.47 -28.11 5.24
C ARG A 585 -16.52 -29.26 4.89
N THR A 586 -15.78 -29.79 5.87
CA THR A 586 -14.88 -30.94 5.67
C THR A 586 -15.55 -32.29 5.97
N GLU A 587 -16.77 -32.28 6.53
CA GLU A 587 -17.44 -33.46 7.10
C GLU A 587 -16.53 -34.18 8.12
N LYS A 588 -15.78 -33.43 8.94
CA LYS A 588 -14.91 -33.92 10.02
C LYS A 588 -15.42 -33.35 11.35
N ILE A 589 -16.61 -33.80 11.72
CA ILE A 589 -17.43 -33.24 12.80
C ILE A 589 -17.90 -34.35 13.74
N GLY A 590 -18.21 -34.02 14.99
CA GLY A 590 -18.61 -34.98 16.03
C GLY A 590 -20.01 -35.60 15.88
N PHE A 591 -20.43 -35.97 14.67
CA PHE A 591 -21.65 -36.74 14.43
C PHE A 591 -21.34 -38.23 14.29
N ASN A 592 -22.31 -39.08 14.66
CA ASN A 592 -22.21 -40.54 14.64
C ASN A 592 -21.62 -41.10 13.34
N ASP A 593 -21.94 -40.52 12.19
CA ASP A 593 -21.43 -41.01 10.90
C ASP A 593 -19.90 -40.95 10.78
N PHE A 594 -19.31 -39.82 11.19
CA PHE A 594 -17.86 -39.65 11.19
C PHE A 594 -17.21 -40.41 12.36
N LEU A 595 -17.81 -40.36 13.56
CA LEU A 595 -17.28 -41.00 14.76
C LEU A 595 -17.25 -42.53 14.64
N PHE A 596 -18.32 -43.15 14.12
CA PHE A 596 -18.38 -44.57 13.79
C PHE A 596 -17.34 -44.93 12.71
N GLY A 597 -17.24 -44.13 11.65
CA GLY A 597 -16.22 -44.25 10.61
C GLY A 597 -14.77 -44.09 11.10
N ARG A 598 -14.58 -43.63 12.35
CA ARG A 598 -13.30 -43.55 13.07
C ARG A 598 -13.19 -44.50 14.26
N ARG A 599 -14.16 -45.40 14.45
CA ARG A 599 -14.21 -46.39 15.55
C ARG A 599 -14.04 -45.77 16.95
N VAL A 600 -14.63 -44.59 17.17
CA VAL A 600 -14.57 -43.90 18.45
C VAL A 600 -15.29 -44.73 19.54
N PRO A 601 -14.65 -45.01 20.70
CA PRO A 601 -15.27 -45.77 21.78
C PRO A 601 -16.65 -45.24 22.19
N GLY A 602 -17.59 -46.15 22.48
CA GLY A 602 -18.98 -45.83 22.81
C GLY A 602 -19.89 -45.55 21.60
N ILE A 603 -19.36 -45.30 20.39
CA ILE A 603 -20.18 -45.04 19.20
C ILE A 603 -20.40 -46.33 18.41
N THR A 604 -21.46 -47.05 18.75
CA THR A 604 -21.81 -48.37 18.17
C THR A 604 -22.56 -48.31 16.84
N SER A 605 -22.98 -47.13 16.36
CA SER A 605 -23.72 -46.99 15.10
C SER A 605 -23.46 -45.65 14.40
N ASN A 606 -23.52 -45.64 13.07
CA ASN A 606 -23.51 -44.42 12.24
C ASN A 606 -24.89 -43.76 12.09
N ARG A 607 -25.96 -44.41 12.57
CA ARG A 607 -27.34 -43.93 12.41
C ARG A 607 -27.56 -42.65 13.22
N CYS A 608 -28.39 -41.76 12.67
CA CYS A 608 -28.94 -40.64 13.44
C CYS A 608 -30.01 -41.16 14.41
N PRO A 609 -30.06 -40.73 15.68
CA PRO A 609 -31.13 -41.07 16.63
C PRO A 609 -32.52 -40.47 16.30
N CYS A 610 -32.79 -40.17 15.03
CA CYS A 610 -34.11 -39.95 14.45
C CYS A 610 -34.61 -41.16 13.62
N GLY A 611 -33.85 -42.26 13.60
CA GLY A 611 -34.15 -43.52 12.89
C GLY A 611 -33.99 -43.48 11.36
N SER A 612 -34.00 -42.29 10.75
CA SER A 612 -34.28 -42.16 9.31
C SER A 612 -33.07 -42.36 8.38
N ASP A 613 -31.82 -42.22 8.86
CA ASP A 613 -30.63 -42.05 8.01
C ASP A 613 -29.32 -42.22 8.82
N ARG A 614 -28.17 -42.15 8.14
CA ARG A 614 -26.85 -41.91 8.76
C ARG A 614 -26.75 -40.46 9.25
N GLN A 615 -26.06 -40.20 10.38
CA GLN A 615 -25.93 -38.83 10.94
C GLN A 615 -24.89 -37.99 10.19
N THR A 616 -25.11 -37.75 8.90
CA THR A 616 -24.26 -36.88 8.07
C THR A 616 -24.57 -35.40 8.28
N VAL A 617 -23.65 -34.51 7.90
CA VAL A 617 -23.90 -33.06 7.88
C VAL A 617 -25.11 -32.72 6.99
N ALA A 618 -25.21 -33.36 5.82
CA ALA A 618 -26.36 -33.26 4.93
C ALA A 618 -27.67 -33.68 5.62
N HIS A 619 -27.67 -34.79 6.36
CA HIS A 619 -28.85 -35.23 7.09
C HIS A 619 -29.26 -34.22 8.17
N VAL A 620 -28.33 -33.78 9.02
CA VAL A 620 -28.64 -32.88 10.14
C VAL A 620 -29.14 -31.51 9.64
N LEU A 621 -28.46 -30.91 8.66
CA LEU A 621 -28.81 -29.58 8.14
C LEU A 621 -30.05 -29.57 7.24
N LEU A 622 -30.38 -30.66 6.53
CA LEU A 622 -31.44 -30.66 5.52
C LEU A 622 -32.66 -31.52 5.89
N ARG A 623 -32.47 -32.69 6.49
CA ARG A 623 -33.48 -33.76 6.54
C ARG A 623 -33.95 -34.18 7.94
N CYS A 624 -33.13 -34.01 8.99
CA CYS A 624 -33.38 -34.62 10.29
C CYS A 624 -34.75 -34.24 10.87
N ARG A 625 -35.57 -35.24 11.19
CA ARG A 625 -36.93 -35.06 11.73
C ARG A 625 -36.92 -34.44 13.12
N ARG A 626 -35.97 -34.85 14.00
CA ARG A 626 -35.80 -34.32 15.36
C ARG A 626 -35.49 -32.82 15.46
N HIS A 627 -34.99 -32.21 14.38
CA HIS A 627 -34.65 -30.78 14.35
C HIS A 627 -35.49 -30.01 13.30
N ARG A 628 -36.69 -30.51 12.94
CA ARG A 628 -37.57 -29.86 11.94
C ARG A 628 -37.89 -28.41 12.33
N GLN A 629 -38.57 -28.21 13.47
CA GLN A 629 -39.00 -26.87 13.94
C GLN A 629 -37.84 -25.86 13.98
N LEU A 630 -36.72 -26.22 14.63
CA LEU A 630 -35.53 -25.38 14.72
C LEU A 630 -34.88 -25.08 13.35
N ARG A 631 -34.94 -26.02 12.40
CA ARG A 631 -34.45 -25.82 11.03
C ARG A 631 -35.36 -24.88 10.24
N ASP A 632 -36.67 -25.01 10.38
CA ASP A 632 -37.63 -24.10 9.77
C ASP A 632 -37.55 -22.69 10.38
N GLN A 633 -37.30 -22.57 11.69
CA GLN A 633 -37.06 -21.31 12.39
C GLN A 633 -35.78 -20.59 11.91
N GLU A 634 -34.63 -21.28 11.91
CA GLU A 634 -33.36 -20.62 11.61
C GLU A 634 -33.03 -20.55 10.11
N LEU A 635 -33.32 -21.63 9.35
CA LEU A 635 -32.96 -21.77 7.94
C LEU A 635 -34.17 -21.62 6.99
N GLY A 636 -35.41 -21.58 7.48
CA GLY A 636 -36.62 -21.59 6.65
C GLY A 636 -36.74 -20.43 5.65
N ARG A 637 -36.25 -19.25 6.02
CA ARG A 637 -36.26 -18.05 5.16
C ARG A 637 -35.10 -17.99 4.15
N LEU A 638 -34.19 -18.96 4.12
CA LEU A 638 -33.03 -18.96 3.22
C LEU A 638 -33.39 -19.52 1.83
N ARG A 639 -33.19 -18.72 0.78
CA ARG A 639 -33.23 -19.21 -0.61
C ARG A 639 -32.18 -20.31 -0.77
N GLY A 640 -32.59 -21.48 -1.25
CA GLY A 640 -31.67 -22.63 -1.40
C GLY A 640 -31.41 -23.44 -0.13
N ARG A 641 -32.21 -23.31 0.95
CA ARG A 641 -32.07 -24.08 2.20
C ARG A 641 -31.99 -25.62 2.06
N ASN A 642 -32.44 -26.17 0.94
CA ASN A 642 -32.35 -27.61 0.64
C ASN A 642 -31.01 -28.03 0.00
N ASN A 643 -30.09 -27.09 -0.26
CA ASN A 643 -28.81 -27.32 -0.92
C ASN A 643 -27.64 -27.07 0.05
N LEU A 644 -26.94 -28.15 0.41
CA LEU A 644 -25.81 -28.10 1.36
C LEU A 644 -24.67 -27.16 0.90
N ARG A 645 -24.40 -27.08 -0.41
CA ARG A 645 -23.36 -26.21 -0.96
C ARG A 645 -23.72 -24.73 -0.82
N LYS A 646 -25.00 -24.36 -0.98
CA LYS A 646 -25.44 -22.99 -0.71
C LYS A 646 -25.35 -22.67 0.78
N LEU A 647 -25.91 -23.53 1.64
CA LEU A 647 -25.87 -23.36 3.10
C LEU A 647 -24.45 -23.21 3.68
N LEU A 648 -23.44 -23.89 3.12
CA LEU A 648 -22.07 -23.87 3.65
C LEU A 648 -21.06 -23.09 2.79
N ASN A 649 -21.51 -22.34 1.79
CA ASN A 649 -20.61 -21.53 0.92
C ASN A 649 -21.16 -20.14 0.57
N GLU A 650 -22.21 -19.69 1.25
CA GLU A 650 -22.73 -18.31 1.21
C GLU A 650 -22.67 -17.73 2.64
N ARG A 651 -22.03 -16.57 2.86
CA ARG A 651 -21.69 -16.04 4.20
C ARG A 651 -22.87 -16.00 5.18
N ASN A 652 -24.00 -15.47 4.75
CA ASN A 652 -25.22 -15.34 5.58
C ASN A 652 -25.86 -16.71 5.88
N ALA A 653 -25.86 -17.62 4.90
CA ALA A 653 -26.41 -18.97 5.08
C ALA A 653 -25.51 -19.82 6.00
N ALA A 654 -24.18 -19.66 5.88
CA ALA A 654 -23.20 -20.33 6.73
C ALA A 654 -23.32 -19.86 8.20
N ALA A 655 -23.44 -18.55 8.44
CA ALA A 655 -23.69 -18.01 9.78
C ALA A 655 -24.99 -18.56 10.41
N LYS A 656 -26.04 -18.72 9.61
CA LYS A 656 -27.30 -19.36 10.03
C LYS A 656 -27.17 -20.87 10.28
N ALA A 657 -26.43 -21.59 9.44
CA ALA A 657 -26.15 -23.02 9.64
C ALA A 657 -25.33 -23.28 10.91
N ILE A 658 -24.34 -22.41 11.21
CA ILE A 658 -23.59 -22.40 12.47
C ILE A 658 -24.55 -22.23 13.66
N LYS A 659 -25.38 -21.17 13.66
CA LYS A 659 -26.33 -20.90 14.76
C LYS A 659 -27.32 -22.05 14.96
N PHE A 660 -27.83 -22.63 13.86
CA PHE A 660 -28.69 -23.81 13.92
C PHE A 660 -27.98 -24.98 14.64
N ILE A 661 -26.74 -25.31 14.27
CA ILE A 661 -25.99 -26.40 14.91
C ILE A 661 -25.68 -26.11 16.39
N GLU A 662 -25.29 -24.88 16.73
CA GLU A 662 -25.11 -24.46 18.13
C GLU A 662 -26.39 -24.69 18.95
N LEU A 663 -27.56 -24.32 18.40
CA LEU A 663 -28.87 -24.54 19.03
C LEU A 663 -29.35 -26.00 19.04
N THR A 664 -28.86 -26.87 18.14
CA THR A 664 -29.22 -28.32 18.18
C THR A 664 -28.62 -29.06 19.38
N GLN A 665 -27.59 -28.50 20.03
CA GLN A 665 -26.81 -29.12 21.12
C GLN A 665 -26.20 -30.51 20.84
N ILE A 666 -26.24 -31.01 19.60
CA ILE A 666 -25.68 -32.32 19.20
C ILE A 666 -24.18 -32.41 19.53
N LEU A 667 -23.47 -31.28 19.50
CA LEU A 667 -22.03 -31.17 19.72
C LEU A 667 -21.76 -30.42 21.03
N GLY A 668 -21.74 -31.15 22.16
CA GLY A 668 -21.59 -30.57 23.50
C GLY A 668 -20.38 -29.64 23.67
N GLN A 669 -19.30 -29.86 22.90
CA GLN A 669 -18.12 -28.99 22.85
C GLN A 669 -18.39 -27.54 22.37
N PHE A 670 -19.55 -27.29 21.76
CA PHE A 670 -19.96 -25.98 21.24
C PHE A 670 -21.09 -25.33 22.05
N LEU A 671 -21.44 -25.85 23.23
CA LEU A 671 -22.34 -25.17 24.16
C LEU A 671 -21.77 -23.80 24.60
N ASP A 672 -22.64 -22.79 24.72
CA ASP A 672 -22.32 -21.55 25.45
C ASP A 672 -22.88 -21.67 26.87
N ARG A 673 -21.99 -21.84 27.87
CA ARG A 673 -22.37 -21.91 29.29
C ARG A 673 -22.98 -20.60 29.85
N GLY A 674 -23.12 -19.56 29.02
CA GLY A 674 -23.68 -18.26 29.41
C GLY A 674 -25.21 -18.14 29.32
N LEU A 675 -25.91 -19.08 28.67
CA LEU A 675 -27.37 -19.00 28.49
C LEU A 675 -28.20 -19.45 29.71
N ASN A 676 -27.59 -20.15 30.68
CA ASN A 676 -28.25 -20.62 31.90
C ASN A 676 -27.95 -19.71 33.10
N ARG A 677 -28.07 -18.39 32.93
CA ARG A 677 -27.93 -17.37 34.01
C ARG A 677 -29.16 -16.46 34.15
N GLN A 678 -30.33 -16.94 33.74
CA GLN A 678 -31.64 -16.37 34.08
C GLN A 678 -32.63 -17.52 34.32
N SER A 679 -32.69 -17.97 35.56
CA SER A 679 -33.66 -18.90 36.14
C SER A 679 -33.62 -18.73 37.66
#